data_AF-A0A946RXM6-F1
#
_entry.id   AF-A0A946RXM6-F1
#
_cell.length_a   1.000
_cell.length_b   1.000
_cell.length_c   1.000
_cell.angle_alpha   90.00
_cell.angle_beta   90.00
_cell.angle_gamma   90.00
#
_symmetry.space_group_name_H-M   'P 1'
#
loop_
_entity.id
_entity.type
_entity.pdbx_description
1 polymer ?
#
loop_
_entity_poly.entity_id
_entity_poly.type
_entity_poly.pdbx_seq_one_letter_code
_entity_poly.pdbx_strand_id
1 'polypeptide(L)'
;MRLQTFNRLFPLVESGKVAAGPMTAADHLAFLLDRPINEVNGNGELIAEGLLKSKEIYNPDFLIVFADISVDAEAMGAEFNFPATSNPNPKRNLDSEQVSTVDMAVSGRIPELFKAAEIVRRETSDGFPIFFSIKDPFSLAAVLIGTDRFLISLQENPESARRLLEKCCLSQIGLVKTICERGFIPLIGAPIASGSLIGPGWFEKFVEPYLSRLFDVISEQNSFRCIHICGEVASLTPSITRLKPDLLSIEEWDTEMWKHLPDTIPMGYVSTFLFNSQDTERVEKATIECLENLPKPCIISTACDLPPKANPVLVKNMMEIAGAIAPPLGPPSECAGDSFIPLHNITINPENSILEVKQGANIKRELERHGRVFLNNCGNRGECLSCSAIFSKNAPEMTETERLAFGEHSRSRMTCQHTVTEDVTIFLPPHSVHNIKKPLSNFRATGGVSGWGIGVDLGSTVIALYLTNLESGEVVNQHSFLNPQIKFGGDVMSRLEAAKNKKKLTQITSHTHAGIAKAIDHLCKSSKISRTNVGDFFIAGNSVMSHFWLGHGGEGIERVPFRSFLEGQGSVRFDPKIVGLPSSSDCKLCPVIEGFIGGDTVAAILASDLDLMKGRRLLIDLGTNGEIVLAKDGELCSTSTAAGPAFEGVGMTSGMPAVPGAIRGFTPDGDPDVIGGLDSMGICGSGYIAVIADLLETGVMSPTGLLEKDKHGNRHWSINSNVVVDQGDIRKFQLAKGAVAAGVETLFKRAGMKSDSLDEVILTGSFGSRVDPVSAIKIGLIPDISVSKVTFVDNGAGRGAVLCLGSQVYQARAEQIQKRTRVVNLGETNGFEELFVLNMHFPGSELN
;
A
#
# COMPACT_ATOMS: atom_id res chain seq x y z
N MET A 1 43.95 2.07 25.03
CA MET A 1 42.57 2.59 25.15
C MET A 1 41.78 2.56 23.84
N ARG A 2 42.18 3.24 22.74
CA ARG A 2 41.43 3.24 21.45
C ARG A 2 41.11 1.84 20.88
N LEU A 3 42.06 0.91 20.92
CA LEU A 3 41.82 -0.49 20.56
C LEU A 3 41.04 -1.26 21.66
N GLN A 4 41.12 -0.87 22.93
CA GLN A 4 40.60 -1.66 24.07
C GLN A 4 39.07 -1.65 24.21
N THR A 5 38.41 -0.51 23.93
CA THR A 5 36.94 -0.40 23.92
C THR A 5 36.31 -1.28 22.83
N PHE A 6 36.98 -1.34 21.68
CA PHE A 6 36.60 -2.22 20.58
C PHE A 6 37.02 -3.67 20.82
N ASN A 7 38.17 -3.92 21.45
CA ASN A 7 38.68 -5.25 21.86
C ASN A 7 37.81 -5.95 22.92
N ARG A 8 36.63 -5.45 23.28
CA ARG A 8 35.61 -6.23 23.99
C ARG A 8 34.48 -6.70 23.08
N LEU A 9 33.97 -5.82 22.21
CA LEU A 9 32.96 -6.20 21.22
C LEU A 9 33.54 -7.12 20.15
N PHE A 10 34.76 -6.82 19.69
CA PHE A 10 35.42 -7.55 18.62
C PHE A 10 35.81 -8.98 19.00
N PRO A 11 36.34 -9.30 20.19
CA PRO A 11 36.54 -10.69 20.57
C PRO A 11 35.24 -11.43 20.88
N LEU A 12 34.15 -10.76 21.28
CA LEU A 12 32.84 -11.43 21.35
C LEU A 12 32.42 -11.87 19.94
N VAL A 13 32.44 -10.92 19.00
CA VAL A 13 32.16 -11.11 17.57
C VAL A 13 33.11 -12.15 16.92
N GLU A 14 34.43 -12.11 17.16
CA GLU A 14 35.43 -13.05 16.63
C GLU A 14 35.45 -14.40 17.36
N SER A 15 35.08 -14.48 18.65
CA SER A 15 35.02 -15.74 19.41
C SER A 15 33.79 -16.60 19.10
N GLY A 16 32.92 -16.14 18.21
CA GLY A 16 31.66 -16.81 17.88
C GLY A 16 30.54 -16.60 18.90
N LYS A 17 30.74 -15.71 19.88
CA LYS A 17 29.66 -15.25 20.78
C LYS A 17 28.86 -14.14 20.10
N VAL A 18 27.55 -14.20 20.23
CA VAL A 18 26.68 -13.18 19.66
C VAL A 18 26.57 -12.02 20.65
N ALA A 19 27.09 -10.86 20.28
CA ALA A 19 26.91 -9.65 21.08
C ALA A 19 25.46 -9.16 20.94
N ALA A 20 24.90 -8.61 22.03
CA ALA A 20 23.54 -8.12 22.04
C ALA A 20 23.36 -6.81 22.81
N GLY A 21 22.39 -6.02 22.38
CA GLY A 21 21.97 -4.80 23.07
C GLY A 21 20.81 -4.12 22.36
N PRO A 22 19.80 -3.59 23.08
CA PRO A 22 18.73 -2.83 22.45
C PRO A 22 19.20 -1.42 22.07
N MET A 23 18.57 -0.84 21.04
CA MET A 23 18.69 0.60 20.77
C MET A 23 17.74 1.35 21.71
N THR A 24 18.27 2.30 22.47
CA THR A 24 17.51 3.10 23.44
C THR A 24 17.67 4.58 23.15
N ALA A 25 16.56 5.31 23.10
CA ALA A 25 16.51 6.77 23.02
C ALA A 25 15.92 7.38 24.31
N ALA A 26 15.95 8.71 24.44
CA ALA A 26 15.55 9.41 25.67
C ALA A 26 14.11 9.12 26.11
N ASP A 27 13.22 8.77 25.18
CA ASP A 27 11.83 8.40 25.48
C ASP A 27 11.71 7.12 26.31
N HIS A 28 12.41 6.05 25.93
CA HIS A 28 12.46 4.83 26.71
C HIS A 28 13.25 5.01 28.01
N LEU A 29 14.33 5.80 27.99
CA LEU A 29 15.08 6.12 29.21
C LEU A 29 14.21 6.88 30.22
N ALA A 30 13.41 7.83 29.77
CA ALA A 30 12.48 8.58 30.62
C ALA A 30 11.41 7.66 31.23
N PHE A 31 10.91 6.69 30.46
CA PHE A 31 10.02 5.65 30.99
C PHE A 31 10.69 4.81 32.10
N LEU A 32 11.96 4.39 31.91
CA LEU A 32 12.69 3.62 32.93
C LEU A 32 12.96 4.42 34.22
N LEU A 33 13.04 5.75 34.11
CA LEU A 33 13.24 6.67 35.23
C LEU A 33 11.93 7.18 35.84
N ASP A 34 10.77 6.85 35.27
CA ASP A 34 9.47 7.42 35.62
C ASP A 34 9.47 8.96 35.59
N ARG A 35 10.03 9.53 34.49
CA ARG A 35 10.14 10.97 34.28
C ARG A 35 9.52 11.41 32.95
N PRO A 36 9.10 12.68 32.84
CA PRO A 36 8.77 13.28 31.55
C PRO A 36 9.95 13.29 30.59
N ILE A 37 9.70 13.05 29.29
CA ILE A 37 10.78 12.99 28.28
C ILE A 37 11.55 14.30 28.15
N ASN A 38 10.87 15.45 28.31
CA ASN A 38 11.47 16.78 28.19
C ASN A 38 12.39 17.14 29.36
N GLU A 39 12.34 16.42 30.48
CA GLU A 39 13.34 16.53 31.54
C GLU A 39 14.62 15.77 31.19
N VAL A 40 14.47 14.61 30.53
CA VAL A 40 15.58 13.69 30.24
C VAL A 40 16.35 14.12 29.00
N ASN A 41 15.66 14.45 27.90
CA ASN A 41 16.29 14.70 26.60
C ASN A 41 17.25 15.90 26.56
N GLY A 42 17.16 16.81 27.52
CA GLY A 42 18.04 17.98 27.66
C GLY A 42 19.09 17.87 28.76
N ASN A 43 19.19 16.73 29.47
CA ASN A 43 20.02 16.61 30.66
C ASN A 43 20.92 15.37 30.59
N GLY A 44 22.23 15.59 30.45
CA GLY A 44 23.21 14.51 30.32
C GLY A 44 23.33 13.61 31.55
N GLU A 45 23.00 14.11 32.75
CA GLU A 45 23.00 13.28 33.97
C GLU A 45 21.82 12.30 33.95
N LEU A 46 20.63 12.76 33.58
CA LEU A 46 19.44 11.92 33.48
C LEU A 46 19.54 10.91 32.32
N ILE A 47 20.13 11.31 31.19
CA ILE A 47 20.43 10.37 30.10
C ILE A 47 21.39 9.28 30.58
N ALA A 48 22.46 9.65 31.30
CA ALA A 48 23.38 8.65 31.86
C ALA A 48 22.71 7.75 32.90
N GLU A 49 21.90 8.31 33.80
CA GLU A 49 21.13 7.56 34.79
C GLU A 49 20.22 6.53 34.10
N GLY A 50 19.50 6.95 33.06
CA GLY A 50 18.63 6.08 32.27
C GLY A 50 19.41 4.97 31.55
N LEU A 51 20.55 5.29 30.93
CA LEU A 51 21.41 4.30 30.26
C LEU A 51 22.01 3.29 31.25
N LEU A 52 22.40 3.73 32.45
CA LEU A 52 22.88 2.83 33.50
C LEU A 52 21.74 1.98 34.06
N LYS A 53 20.53 2.53 34.15
CA LYS A 53 19.33 1.77 34.51
C LYS A 53 18.98 0.73 33.46
N SER A 54 19.03 1.08 32.17
CA SER A 54 18.84 0.12 31.09
C SER A 54 19.92 -0.96 31.11
N LYS A 55 21.16 -0.63 31.48
CA LYS A 55 22.22 -1.61 31.69
C LYS A 55 21.95 -2.56 32.85
N GLU A 56 21.47 -2.06 33.99
CA GLU A 56 21.09 -2.87 35.14
C GLU A 56 19.95 -3.84 34.79
N ILE A 57 18.96 -3.37 34.01
CA ILE A 57 17.78 -4.16 33.66
C ILE A 57 18.11 -5.16 32.54
N TYR A 58 18.74 -4.73 31.45
CA TYR A 58 18.88 -5.54 30.22
C TYR A 58 20.24 -6.22 30.09
N ASN A 59 21.24 -5.80 30.86
CA ASN A 59 22.62 -6.28 30.78
C ASN A 59 23.19 -6.36 29.34
N PRO A 60 23.15 -5.26 28.56
CA PRO A 60 23.66 -5.25 27.19
C PRO A 60 25.19 -5.22 27.14
N ASP A 61 25.73 -5.72 26.03
CA ASP A 61 27.17 -5.76 25.72
C ASP A 61 27.73 -4.40 25.31
N PHE A 62 26.85 -3.46 24.94
CA PHE A 62 27.17 -2.08 24.58
C PHE A 62 26.02 -1.13 24.97
N LEU A 63 26.28 0.17 24.97
CA LEU A 63 25.24 1.19 25.11
C LEU A 63 25.33 2.20 23.97
N ILE A 64 24.18 2.74 23.55
CA ILE A 64 24.09 3.81 22.56
C ILE A 64 23.68 5.09 23.28
N VAL A 65 24.55 6.09 23.25
CA VAL A 65 24.23 7.44 23.72
C VAL A 65 23.49 8.15 22.61
N PHE A 66 22.18 8.25 22.77
CA PHE A 66 21.26 8.91 21.86
C PHE A 66 20.11 9.53 22.65
N ALA A 67 19.77 10.78 22.35
CA ALA A 67 18.60 11.43 22.93
C ALA A 67 17.40 11.35 21.99
N ASP A 68 17.49 12.03 20.85
CA ASP A 68 16.44 12.10 19.84
C ASP A 68 17.00 12.66 18.51
N ILE A 69 16.17 12.68 17.46
CA ILE A 69 16.58 13.06 16.11
C ILE A 69 16.92 14.55 15.94
N SER A 70 16.58 15.42 16.89
CA SER A 70 16.71 16.87 16.76
C SER A 70 18.06 17.42 17.22
N VAL A 71 18.86 16.63 17.94
CA VAL A 71 20.11 17.09 18.58
C VAL A 71 21.08 17.73 17.58
N ASP A 72 21.37 17.06 16.46
CA ASP A 72 22.26 17.57 15.42
C ASP A 72 21.73 18.85 14.77
N ALA A 73 20.43 18.91 14.51
CA ALA A 73 19.79 20.05 13.87
C ALA A 73 19.75 21.27 14.81
N GLU A 74 19.52 21.04 16.10
CA GLU A 74 19.58 22.07 17.14
C GLU A 74 20.99 22.64 17.28
N ALA A 75 22.03 21.81 17.21
CA ALA A 75 23.42 22.28 17.21
C ALA A 75 23.70 23.23 16.02
N MET A 76 22.98 23.07 14.90
CA MET A 76 23.03 23.95 13.72
C MET A 76 22.00 25.09 13.75
N GLY A 77 21.31 25.31 14.87
CA GLY A 77 20.43 26.45 15.09
C GLY A 77 18.95 26.23 14.79
N ALA A 78 18.51 24.99 14.51
CA ALA A 78 17.08 24.71 14.44
C ALA A 78 16.43 24.74 15.84
N GLU A 79 15.21 25.24 15.91
CA GLU A 79 14.49 25.39 17.17
C GLU A 79 13.38 24.32 17.28
N PHE A 80 13.26 23.69 18.45
CA PHE A 80 12.29 22.61 18.68
C PHE A 80 11.38 22.89 19.87
N ASN A 81 10.18 22.31 19.84
CA ASN A 81 9.29 22.16 20.97
C ASN A 81 9.60 20.84 21.69
N PHE A 82 9.63 20.88 23.01
CA PHE A 82 9.95 19.75 23.88
C PHE A 82 8.74 19.38 24.73
N PRO A 83 7.74 18.68 24.17
CA PRO A 83 6.57 18.23 24.91
C PRO A 83 6.94 17.15 25.94
N ALA A 84 6.17 17.06 27.02
CA ALA A 84 6.44 16.13 28.12
C ALA A 84 6.16 14.65 27.79
N THR A 85 5.46 14.37 26.69
CA THR A 85 4.93 13.04 26.36
C THR A 85 5.36 12.50 24.99
N SER A 86 6.15 13.24 24.21
CA SER A 86 6.59 12.82 22.89
C SER A 86 7.96 13.39 22.52
N ASN A 87 8.55 12.86 21.45
CA ASN A 87 9.81 13.36 20.93
C ASN A 87 9.70 14.82 20.45
N PRO A 88 10.83 15.56 20.39
CA PRO A 88 10.83 16.96 19.98
C PRO A 88 10.32 17.16 18.55
N ASN A 89 9.61 18.26 18.31
CA ASN A 89 9.12 18.65 16.99
C ASN A 89 9.60 20.06 16.59
N PRO A 90 9.91 20.32 15.30
CA PRO A 90 10.39 21.63 14.88
C PRO A 90 9.40 22.75 15.20
N LYS A 91 9.87 23.87 15.77
CA LYS A 91 9.07 25.10 15.90
C LYS A 91 8.84 25.78 14.56
N ARG A 92 9.88 25.77 13.73
CA ARG A 92 9.90 26.27 12.36
C ARG A 92 11.03 25.61 11.60
N ASN A 93 10.86 25.47 10.29
CA ASN A 93 11.92 25.08 9.39
C ASN A 93 12.81 26.27 9.07
N LEU A 94 14.12 26.06 8.97
CA LEU A 94 15.07 27.08 8.52
C LEU A 94 15.02 27.23 7.00
N ASP A 95 15.41 28.41 6.49
CA ASP A 95 15.75 28.56 5.08
C ASP A 95 17.17 28.00 4.84
N SER A 96 17.41 27.34 3.71
CA SER A 96 18.72 26.72 3.41
C SER A 96 19.89 27.72 3.41
N GLU A 97 19.62 28.98 3.09
CA GLU A 97 20.59 30.07 3.12
C GLU A 97 20.90 30.57 4.55
N GLN A 98 20.00 30.34 5.51
CA GLN A 98 20.21 30.69 6.94
C GLN A 98 21.09 29.68 7.67
N VAL A 99 21.19 28.45 7.17
CA VAL A 99 22.03 27.41 7.78
C VAL A 99 23.51 27.78 7.60
N SER A 100 24.28 27.76 8.69
CA SER A 100 25.73 27.99 8.70
C SER A 100 26.48 26.75 9.17
N THR A 101 27.78 26.67 8.83
CA THR A 101 28.68 25.66 9.43
C THR A 101 28.97 26.02 10.88
N VAL A 102 28.95 25.04 11.77
CA VAL A 102 29.16 25.23 13.22
C VAL A 102 30.09 24.17 13.79
N ASP A 103 30.70 24.47 14.94
CA ASP A 103 31.33 23.44 15.76
C ASP A 103 30.24 22.76 16.61
N MET A 104 29.73 21.63 16.11
CA MET A 104 28.68 20.89 16.78
C MET A 104 29.11 20.34 18.15
N ALA A 105 30.40 20.07 18.37
CA ALA A 105 30.87 19.44 19.62
C ALA A 105 30.63 20.32 20.86
N VAL A 106 30.44 21.63 20.66
CA VAL A 106 30.21 22.62 21.71
C VAL A 106 28.86 23.34 21.58
N SER A 107 27.98 22.88 20.68
CA SER A 107 26.72 23.57 20.34
C SER A 107 25.49 22.73 20.68
N GLY A 108 24.35 23.40 20.94
CA GLY A 108 23.08 22.73 21.26
C GLY A 108 23.21 21.77 22.46
N ARG A 109 22.58 20.60 22.34
CA ARG A 109 22.60 19.55 23.37
C ARG A 109 23.75 18.54 23.23
N ILE A 110 24.62 18.65 22.23
CA ILE A 110 25.75 17.73 22.05
C ILE A 110 26.68 17.65 23.30
N PRO A 111 27.01 18.77 23.99
CA PRO A 111 27.80 18.70 25.23
C PRO A 111 27.13 17.87 26.34
N GLU A 112 25.80 17.87 26.43
CA GLU A 112 25.06 17.05 27.40
C GLU A 112 25.13 15.56 27.03
N LEU A 113 25.09 15.21 25.75
CA LEU A 113 25.32 13.82 25.32
C LEU A 113 26.76 13.37 25.62
N PHE A 114 27.76 14.24 25.43
CA PHE A 114 29.12 13.92 25.86
C PHE A 114 29.23 13.75 27.38
N LYS A 115 28.57 14.60 28.16
CA LYS A 115 28.48 14.46 29.61
C LYS A 115 27.87 13.11 29.99
N ALA A 116 26.80 12.69 29.32
CA ALA A 116 26.18 11.40 29.53
C ALA A 116 27.12 10.24 29.23
N ALA A 117 27.78 10.27 28.07
CA ALA A 117 28.73 9.25 27.63
C ALA A 117 29.91 9.10 28.60
N GLU A 118 30.40 10.21 29.16
CA GLU A 118 31.49 10.24 30.14
C GLU A 118 31.09 9.66 31.49
N ILE A 119 29.88 9.93 31.96
CA ILE A 119 29.34 9.32 33.17
C ILE A 119 29.20 7.81 32.96
N VAL A 120 28.56 7.38 31.87
CA VAL A 120 28.39 5.95 31.55
C VAL A 120 29.74 5.25 31.47
N ARG A 121 30.75 5.87 30.84
CA ARG A 121 32.12 5.31 30.77
C ARG A 121 32.75 5.11 32.15
N ARG A 122 32.57 6.04 33.08
CA ARG A 122 33.13 5.95 34.43
C ARG A 122 32.47 4.85 35.25
N GLU A 123 31.15 4.67 35.10
CA GLU A 123 30.37 3.70 35.87
C GLU A 123 30.33 2.29 35.23
N THR A 124 30.87 2.14 34.02
CA THR A 124 31.01 0.84 33.34
C THR A 124 32.43 0.30 33.43
N SER A 125 32.60 -0.99 33.18
CA SER A 125 33.91 -1.63 33.24
C SER A 125 34.86 -1.10 32.16
N ASP A 126 36.15 -0.97 32.47
CA ASP A 126 37.16 -0.42 31.54
C ASP A 126 37.11 -1.11 30.18
N GLY A 127 36.93 -0.33 29.10
CA GLY A 127 36.74 -0.82 27.74
C GLY A 127 35.31 -1.28 27.37
N PHE A 128 34.27 -0.91 28.12
CA PHE A 128 32.88 -1.15 27.71
C PHE A 128 32.49 -0.33 26.46
N PRO A 129 31.93 -0.94 25.39
CA PRO A 129 31.59 -0.23 24.16
C PRO A 129 30.45 0.78 24.35
N ILE A 130 30.71 2.02 23.93
CA ILE A 130 29.75 3.12 23.97
C ILE A 130 29.67 3.73 22.57
N PHE A 131 28.53 3.55 21.92
CA PHE A 131 28.22 4.21 20.66
C PHE A 131 27.69 5.61 20.93
N PHE A 132 28.02 6.55 20.06
CA PHE A 132 27.54 7.92 20.08
C PHE A 132 26.79 8.17 18.77
N SER A 133 25.46 8.28 18.87
CA SER A 133 24.60 8.37 17.69
C SER A 133 24.54 9.81 17.16
N ILE A 134 24.75 9.98 15.87
CA ILE A 134 24.60 11.25 15.13
C ILE A 134 23.86 10.98 13.83
N LYS A 135 23.29 12.01 13.18
CA LYS A 135 22.58 11.83 11.90
C LYS A 135 23.53 11.77 10.71
N ASP A 136 23.09 11.20 9.60
CA ASP A 136 23.78 11.40 8.32
C ASP A 136 23.50 12.83 7.76
N PRO A 137 24.38 13.39 6.91
CA PRO A 137 24.22 14.73 6.36
C PRO A 137 22.88 14.97 5.62
N PHE A 138 22.35 13.94 4.97
CA PHE A 138 21.10 14.02 4.21
C PHE A 138 19.88 14.10 5.14
N SER A 139 19.81 13.22 6.14
CA SER A 139 18.73 13.29 7.13
C SER A 139 18.82 14.57 7.97
N LEU A 140 20.03 15.05 8.28
CA LEU A 140 20.21 16.32 8.97
C LEU A 140 19.69 17.50 8.14
N ALA A 141 20.03 17.56 6.85
CA ALA A 141 19.51 18.59 5.94
C ALA A 141 17.97 18.58 5.88
N ALA A 142 17.36 17.39 5.81
CA ALA A 142 15.92 17.23 5.83
C ALA A 142 15.28 17.76 7.14
N VAL A 143 15.87 17.45 8.29
CA VAL A 143 15.36 17.94 9.59
C VAL A 143 15.51 19.46 9.73
N LEU A 144 16.57 20.07 9.17
CA LEU A 144 16.82 21.51 9.27
C LEU A 144 15.79 22.37 8.52
N ILE A 145 15.45 21.98 7.29
CA ILE A 145 14.61 22.82 6.40
C ILE A 145 13.22 22.22 6.12
N GLY A 146 12.92 21.05 6.70
CA GLY A 146 11.72 20.27 6.44
C GLY A 146 11.93 19.24 5.34
N THR A 147 11.52 17.99 5.60
CA THR A 147 11.76 16.86 4.69
C THR A 147 11.13 17.07 3.32
N ASP A 148 9.89 17.55 3.27
CA ASP A 148 9.17 17.87 2.03
C ASP A 148 9.93 18.91 1.19
N ARG A 149 10.31 20.03 1.80
CA ARG A 149 11.04 21.12 1.15
C ARG A 149 12.42 20.67 0.68
N PHE A 150 13.11 19.88 1.50
CA PHE A 150 14.41 19.35 1.14
C PHE A 150 14.32 18.40 -0.06
N LEU A 151 13.37 17.45 -0.06
CA LEU A 151 13.18 16.52 -1.17
C LEU A 151 12.79 17.23 -2.47
N ILE A 152 11.92 18.25 -2.41
CA ILE A 152 11.59 19.12 -3.56
C ILE A 152 12.85 19.84 -4.05
N SER A 153 13.67 20.38 -3.15
CA SER A 153 14.88 21.14 -3.51
C SER A 153 15.93 20.30 -4.25
N LEU A 154 16.00 19.00 -4.00
CA LEU A 154 16.92 18.09 -4.71
C LEU A 154 16.59 17.99 -6.20
N GLN A 155 15.33 18.20 -6.58
CA GLN A 155 14.87 18.23 -7.97
C GLN A 155 14.90 19.65 -8.56
N GLU A 156 14.33 20.63 -7.85
CA GLU A 156 14.14 21.99 -8.36
C GLU A 156 15.40 22.86 -8.28
N ASN A 157 16.23 22.66 -7.25
CA ASN A 157 17.45 23.44 -7.02
C ASN A 157 18.60 22.58 -6.44
N PRO A 158 19.11 21.60 -7.20
CA PRO A 158 20.09 20.62 -6.71
C PRO A 158 21.41 21.25 -6.25
N GLU A 159 21.77 22.44 -6.72
CA GLU A 159 22.96 23.15 -6.26
C GLU A 159 22.77 23.75 -4.86
N SER A 160 21.58 24.29 -4.55
CA SER A 160 21.27 24.73 -3.19
C SER A 160 21.26 23.56 -2.22
N ALA A 161 20.64 22.44 -2.60
CA ALA A 161 20.64 21.22 -1.79
C ALA A 161 22.06 20.71 -1.53
N ARG A 162 22.94 20.70 -2.53
CA ARG A 162 24.36 20.33 -2.35
C ARG A 162 25.11 21.27 -1.42
N ARG A 163 24.84 22.58 -1.46
CA ARG A 163 25.43 23.54 -0.51
C ARG A 163 24.98 23.28 0.91
N LEU A 164 23.70 22.96 1.12
CA LEU A 164 23.18 22.60 2.43
C LEU A 164 23.82 21.30 2.96
N LEU A 165 23.89 20.26 2.12
CA LEU A 165 24.55 19.00 2.44
C LEU A 165 26.03 19.19 2.79
N GLU A 166 26.74 20.09 2.07
CA GLU A 166 28.12 20.44 2.37
C GLU A 166 28.27 21.08 3.76
N LYS A 167 27.38 22.03 4.10
CA LYS A 167 27.38 22.67 5.43
C LYS A 167 27.12 21.67 6.55
N CYS A 168 26.19 20.73 6.34
CA CYS A 168 25.90 19.64 7.28
C CYS A 168 27.13 18.74 7.47
N CYS A 169 27.70 18.24 6.37
CA CYS A 169 28.86 17.36 6.38
C CYS A 169 30.08 18.01 7.06
N LEU A 170 30.40 19.27 6.73
CA LEU A 170 31.53 19.99 7.34
C LEU A 170 31.37 20.15 8.85
N SER A 171 30.16 20.43 9.33
CA SER A 171 29.88 20.57 10.76
C SER A 171 29.99 19.22 11.50
N GLN A 172 29.58 18.13 10.85
CA GLN A 172 29.65 16.78 11.40
C GLN A 172 31.07 16.20 11.42
N ILE A 173 31.96 16.58 10.50
CA ILE A 173 33.36 16.13 10.50
C ILE A 173 34.06 16.48 11.83
N GLY A 174 33.84 17.70 12.36
CA GLY A 174 34.41 18.12 13.64
C GLY A 174 33.86 17.32 14.82
N LEU A 175 32.55 17.05 14.79
CA LEU A 175 31.88 16.23 15.81
C LEU A 175 32.40 14.79 15.81
N VAL A 176 32.47 14.15 14.64
CA VAL A 176 32.99 12.79 14.48
C VAL A 176 34.41 12.67 15.00
N LYS A 177 35.30 13.61 14.69
CA LYS A 177 36.67 13.64 15.23
C LYS A 177 36.65 13.69 16.75
N THR A 178 35.84 14.57 17.34
CA THR A 178 35.72 14.71 18.79
C THR A 178 35.19 13.44 19.46
N ILE A 179 34.18 12.78 18.86
CA ILE A 179 33.64 11.49 19.32
C ILE A 179 34.75 10.45 19.37
N CYS A 180 35.49 10.28 18.27
CA CYS A 180 36.58 9.32 18.17
C CYS A 180 37.76 9.64 19.10
N GLU A 181 38.14 10.91 19.23
CA GLU A 181 39.23 11.36 20.10
C GLU A 181 38.94 11.07 21.57
N ARG A 182 37.68 11.20 21.99
CA ARG A 182 37.21 10.85 23.33
C ARG A 182 37.05 9.34 23.53
N GLY A 183 37.21 8.53 22.48
CA GLY A 183 37.20 7.07 22.55
C GLY A 183 35.80 6.43 22.49
N PHE A 184 34.81 7.16 21.97
CA PHE A 184 33.46 6.64 21.68
C PHE A 184 33.35 6.20 20.21
N ILE A 185 32.37 5.35 19.89
CA ILE A 185 32.17 4.81 18.53
C ILE A 185 31.05 5.60 17.83
N PRO A 186 31.32 6.33 16.73
CA PRO A 186 30.26 7.02 15.99
C PRO A 186 29.29 6.01 15.37
N LEU A 187 27.99 6.19 15.60
CA LEU A 187 26.92 5.48 14.89
C LEU A 187 26.14 6.50 14.05
N ILE A 188 26.25 6.41 12.73
CA ILE A 188 25.55 7.32 11.82
C ILE A 188 24.13 6.81 11.58
N GLY A 189 23.11 7.55 12.00
CA GLY A 189 21.70 7.23 11.76
C GLY A 189 21.17 7.94 10.51
N ALA A 190 20.60 7.18 9.58
CA ALA A 190 20.11 7.63 8.28
C ALA A 190 18.61 7.34 8.09
N PRO A 191 17.70 7.97 8.86
CA PRO A 191 16.26 7.69 8.77
C PRO A 191 15.59 8.22 7.50
N ILE A 192 16.13 9.27 6.88
CA ILE A 192 15.55 9.85 5.65
C ILE A 192 16.26 9.32 4.40
N ALA A 193 17.55 9.00 4.50
CA ALA A 193 18.33 8.39 3.42
C ALA A 193 18.06 6.87 3.31
N SER A 194 16.80 6.52 3.13
CA SER A 194 16.27 5.15 3.03
C SER A 194 15.79 4.82 1.62
N GLY A 195 15.89 3.55 1.21
CA GLY A 195 15.34 3.05 -0.06
C GLY A 195 13.81 3.17 -0.14
N SER A 196 13.15 3.29 1.01
CA SER A 196 11.71 3.57 1.12
C SER A 196 11.34 5.02 0.73
N LEU A 197 12.29 5.96 0.79
CA LEU A 197 12.05 7.39 0.55
C LEU A 197 12.78 7.91 -0.69
N ILE A 198 14.00 7.45 -0.95
CA ILE A 198 14.83 7.88 -2.07
C ILE A 198 15.37 6.68 -2.85
N GLY A 199 15.30 6.75 -4.18
CA GLY A 199 15.83 5.69 -5.05
C GLY A 199 17.37 5.65 -5.08
N PRO A 200 17.96 4.54 -5.56
CA PRO A 200 19.42 4.32 -5.54
C PRO A 200 20.22 5.40 -6.27
N GLY A 201 19.72 5.95 -7.37
CA GLY A 201 20.39 7.03 -8.10
C GLY A 201 20.44 8.36 -7.34
N TRP A 202 19.47 8.62 -6.46
CA TRP A 202 19.47 9.79 -5.59
C TRP A 202 20.41 9.59 -4.40
N PHE A 203 20.42 8.39 -3.83
CA PHE A 203 21.37 8.00 -2.79
C PHE A 203 22.82 8.15 -3.26
N GLU A 204 23.15 7.60 -4.44
CA GLU A 204 24.47 7.74 -5.07
C GLU A 204 24.87 9.21 -5.28
N LYS A 205 23.93 10.08 -5.65
CA LYS A 205 24.21 11.47 -5.99
C LYS A 205 24.29 12.41 -4.78
N PHE A 206 23.47 12.19 -3.76
CA PHE A 206 23.24 13.15 -2.68
C PHE A 206 23.52 12.63 -1.27
N VAL A 207 23.72 11.32 -1.09
CA VAL A 207 24.05 10.71 0.21
C VAL A 207 25.48 10.20 0.21
N GLU A 208 25.79 9.30 -0.73
CA GLU A 208 27.07 8.58 -0.81
C GLU A 208 28.31 9.50 -0.74
N PRO A 209 28.40 10.64 -1.46
CA PRO A 209 29.61 11.47 -1.43
C PRO A 209 29.88 12.10 -0.06
N TYR A 210 28.84 12.42 0.70
CA TYR A 210 28.97 13.07 1.99
C TYR A 210 29.19 12.03 3.09
N LEU A 211 28.50 10.89 3.02
CA LEU A 211 28.69 9.79 3.94
C LEU A 211 30.09 9.16 3.80
N SER A 212 30.60 9.01 2.58
CA SER A 212 31.97 8.53 2.32
C SER A 212 33.00 9.42 3.03
N ARG A 213 32.84 10.75 2.98
CA ARG A 213 33.75 11.68 3.68
C ARG A 213 33.70 11.53 5.20
N LEU A 214 32.52 11.30 5.78
CA LEU A 214 32.43 11.00 7.21
C LEU A 214 33.13 9.67 7.53
N PHE A 215 32.92 8.64 6.71
CA PHE A 215 33.56 7.33 6.88
C PHE A 215 35.08 7.40 6.73
N ASP A 216 35.61 8.19 5.80
CA ASP A 216 37.04 8.40 5.65
C ASP A 216 37.63 9.00 6.93
N VAL A 217 36.98 10.01 7.51
CA VAL A 217 37.40 10.61 8.79
C VAL A 217 37.32 9.60 9.94
N ILE A 218 36.28 8.78 10.00
CA ILE A 218 36.14 7.71 11.01
C ILE A 218 37.32 6.72 10.90
N SER A 219 37.64 6.28 9.68
CA SER A 219 38.75 5.37 9.41
C SER A 219 40.11 6.00 9.74
N GLU A 220 40.34 7.27 9.41
CA GLU A 220 41.55 8.02 9.77
C GLU A 220 41.75 8.08 11.30
N GLN A 221 40.65 8.14 12.06
CA GLN A 221 40.68 8.11 13.53
C GLN A 221 40.85 6.70 14.11
N ASN A 222 40.97 5.67 13.27
CA ASN A 222 40.99 4.24 13.64
C ASN A 222 39.75 3.83 14.44
N SER A 223 38.57 4.31 14.01
CA SER A 223 37.26 3.96 14.57
C SER A 223 36.41 3.18 13.55
N PHE A 224 35.24 2.70 13.97
CA PHE A 224 34.37 1.84 13.17
C PHE A 224 33.34 2.65 12.37
N ARG A 225 33.24 2.35 11.08
CA ARG A 225 32.22 2.92 10.19
C ARG A 225 30.90 2.21 10.44
N CYS A 226 30.17 2.69 11.45
CA CYS A 226 28.87 2.18 11.82
C CYS A 226 27.75 3.05 11.24
N ILE A 227 26.77 2.42 10.59
CA ILE A 227 25.59 3.10 10.07
C ILE A 227 24.32 2.31 10.37
N HIS A 228 23.25 3.01 10.71
CA HIS A 228 21.89 2.52 10.79
C HIS A 228 21.06 3.20 9.70
N ILE A 229 20.39 2.42 8.85
CA ILE A 229 19.47 2.94 7.81
C ILE A 229 18.08 2.39 8.11
N CYS A 230 17.10 3.28 8.32
CA CYS A 230 15.71 2.87 8.57
C CYS A 230 15.04 2.40 7.26
N GLY A 231 14.02 1.56 7.35
CA GLY A 231 13.25 1.08 6.20
C GLY A 231 14.04 0.16 5.24
N GLU A 232 13.71 0.23 3.95
CA GLU A 232 14.24 -0.66 2.93
C GLU A 232 15.69 -0.28 2.55
N VAL A 233 16.60 -1.25 2.61
CA VAL A 233 18.04 -1.05 2.39
C VAL A 233 18.56 -1.82 1.16
N ALA A 234 17.89 -2.89 0.73
CA ALA A 234 18.37 -3.79 -0.32
C ALA A 234 18.53 -3.08 -1.68
N SER A 235 17.66 -2.13 -2.02
CA SER A 235 17.78 -1.33 -3.23
C SER A 235 19.05 -0.46 -3.27
N LEU A 236 19.62 -0.14 -2.11
CA LEU A 236 20.81 0.69 -1.92
C LEU A 236 22.12 -0.12 -1.87
N THR A 237 22.04 -1.45 -1.99
CA THR A 237 23.19 -2.38 -1.90
C THR A 237 24.42 -1.92 -2.70
N PRO A 238 24.32 -1.45 -3.97
CA PRO A 238 25.50 -1.03 -4.72
C PRO A 238 26.25 0.14 -4.06
N SER A 239 25.52 1.13 -3.53
CA SER A 239 26.10 2.30 -2.87
C SER A 239 26.69 1.94 -1.51
N ILE A 240 25.98 1.11 -0.73
CA ILE A 240 26.46 0.62 0.58
C ILE A 240 27.73 -0.21 0.41
N THR A 241 27.82 -1.04 -0.64
CA THR A 241 29.02 -1.82 -0.97
C THR A 241 30.23 -0.92 -1.25
N ARG A 242 30.03 0.25 -1.88
CA ARG A 242 31.10 1.24 -2.11
C ARG A 242 31.50 1.97 -0.84
N LEU A 243 30.54 2.28 0.03
CA LEU A 243 30.79 2.90 1.34
C LEU A 243 31.56 1.97 2.30
N LYS A 244 31.42 0.65 2.14
CA LYS A 244 32.11 -0.38 2.93
C LYS A 244 31.96 -0.17 4.44
N PRO A 245 30.74 -0.10 4.99
CA PRO A 245 30.56 0.01 6.44
C PRO A 245 31.16 -1.21 7.16
N ASP A 246 31.74 -0.98 8.33
CA ASP A 246 32.21 -2.07 9.20
C ASP A 246 31.04 -2.70 9.96
N LEU A 247 30.02 -1.90 10.29
CA LEU A 247 28.77 -2.34 10.90
C LEU A 247 27.59 -1.68 10.18
N LEU A 248 26.64 -2.50 9.76
CA LEU A 248 25.40 -2.05 9.14
C LEU A 248 24.20 -2.54 9.97
N SER A 249 23.49 -1.58 10.57
CA SER A 249 22.26 -1.82 11.28
C SER A 249 21.05 -1.65 10.36
N ILE A 250 20.14 -2.62 10.41
CA ILE A 250 19.00 -2.76 9.49
C ILE A 250 17.70 -3.07 10.23
N GLU A 251 16.59 -2.65 9.64
CA GLU A 251 15.23 -3.00 10.09
C GLU A 251 14.69 -4.27 9.41
N GLU A 252 15.22 -4.61 8.23
CA GLU A 252 14.75 -5.73 7.41
C GLU A 252 15.90 -6.59 6.89
N TRP A 253 15.66 -7.88 6.79
CA TRP A 253 16.61 -8.86 6.25
C TRP A 253 16.45 -9.10 4.76
N ASP A 254 17.56 -8.99 4.02
CA ASP A 254 17.66 -9.38 2.62
C ASP A 254 18.90 -10.26 2.39
N THR A 255 18.67 -11.54 2.08
CA THR A 255 19.74 -12.53 1.86
C THR A 255 20.68 -12.17 0.70
N GLU A 256 20.20 -11.46 -0.32
CA GLU A 256 21.00 -11.13 -1.50
C GLU A 256 21.96 -9.97 -1.21
N MET A 257 21.51 -8.95 -0.47
CA MET A 257 22.34 -7.81 -0.06
C MET A 257 23.63 -8.26 0.65
N TRP A 258 23.52 -9.18 1.59
CA TRP A 258 24.67 -9.62 2.40
C TRP A 258 25.73 -10.39 1.61
N LYS A 259 25.40 -10.94 0.44
CA LYS A 259 26.40 -11.53 -0.46
C LYS A 259 27.37 -10.48 -1.01
N HIS A 260 26.96 -9.21 -1.05
CA HIS A 260 27.77 -8.09 -1.52
C HIS A 260 28.53 -7.39 -0.38
N LEU A 261 28.26 -7.75 0.88
CA LEU A 261 28.83 -7.14 2.08
C LEU A 261 29.50 -8.20 3.00
N PRO A 262 30.46 -8.99 2.50
CA PRO A 262 31.04 -10.11 3.25
C PRO A 262 31.85 -9.67 4.48
N ASP A 263 32.36 -8.44 4.48
CA ASP A 263 33.21 -7.88 5.55
C ASP A 263 32.42 -6.96 6.50
N THR A 264 31.11 -6.81 6.32
CA THR A 264 30.26 -5.94 7.14
C THR A 264 29.54 -6.76 8.21
N ILE A 265 29.61 -6.30 9.45
CA ILE A 265 28.92 -6.93 10.58
C ILE A 265 27.44 -6.48 10.58
N PRO A 266 26.46 -7.38 10.45
CA PRO A 266 25.05 -7.05 10.60
C PRO A 266 24.68 -6.76 12.06
N MET A 267 23.85 -5.73 12.27
CA MET A 267 23.21 -5.43 13.55
C MET A 267 21.68 -5.30 13.40
N GLY A 268 20.91 -6.00 14.23
CA GLY A 268 19.44 -6.00 14.14
C GLY A 268 18.86 -7.41 14.15
N TYR A 269 17.66 -7.68 13.63
CA TYR A 269 16.59 -6.74 13.24
C TYR A 269 15.31 -7.09 14.01
N VAL A 270 15.44 -7.39 15.31
CA VAL A 270 14.30 -7.81 16.13
C VAL A 270 13.28 -6.68 16.19
N SER A 271 12.11 -6.88 15.58
CA SER A 271 11.13 -5.84 15.36
C SER A 271 10.71 -5.14 16.67
N THR A 272 10.78 -3.81 16.68
CA THR A 272 10.49 -2.98 17.85
C THR A 272 9.03 -3.08 18.30
N PHE A 273 8.10 -3.39 17.38
CA PHE A 273 6.68 -3.59 17.68
C PHE A 273 6.41 -4.73 18.68
N LEU A 274 7.30 -5.73 18.74
CA LEU A 274 7.13 -6.86 19.64
C LEU A 274 7.24 -6.46 21.11
N PHE A 275 8.01 -5.42 21.42
CA PHE A 275 8.29 -5.05 22.81
C PHE A 275 7.15 -4.28 23.49
N ASN A 276 6.11 -3.85 22.76
CA ASN A 276 4.87 -3.33 23.37
C ASN A 276 3.80 -4.42 23.60
N SER A 277 4.09 -5.67 23.23
CA SER A 277 3.17 -6.79 23.39
C SER A 277 3.26 -7.44 24.79
N GLN A 278 2.51 -8.51 25.01
CA GLN A 278 2.68 -9.42 26.14
C GLN A 278 3.17 -10.82 25.71
N ASP A 279 3.74 -10.92 24.51
CA ASP A 279 4.04 -12.19 23.84
C ASP A 279 5.54 -12.49 23.83
N THR A 280 6.00 -13.16 24.87
CA THR A 280 7.40 -13.60 25.05
C THR A 280 7.83 -14.59 23.98
N GLU A 281 6.96 -15.50 23.54
CA GLU A 281 7.25 -16.52 22.54
C GLU A 281 7.53 -15.89 21.17
N ARG A 282 6.80 -14.83 20.82
CA ARG A 282 7.03 -14.10 19.57
C ARG A 282 8.36 -13.36 19.55
N VAL A 283 8.78 -12.77 20.67
CA VAL A 283 10.11 -12.16 20.81
C VAL A 283 11.20 -13.22 20.71
N GLU A 284 10.98 -14.38 21.33
CA GLU A 284 11.91 -15.50 21.26
C GLU A 284 12.11 -15.98 19.83
N LYS A 285 11.02 -16.25 19.12
CA LYS A 285 11.05 -16.67 17.73
C LYS A 285 11.74 -15.65 16.82
N ALA A 286 11.42 -14.36 16.99
CA ALA A 286 12.05 -13.30 16.20
C ALA A 286 13.56 -13.17 16.49
N THR A 287 13.96 -13.39 17.74
CA THR A 287 15.38 -13.37 18.14
C THR A 287 16.13 -14.55 17.53
N ILE A 288 15.54 -15.76 17.59
CA ILE A 288 16.09 -16.97 16.95
C ILE A 288 16.18 -16.78 15.43
N GLU A 289 15.16 -16.23 14.80
CA GLU A 289 15.15 -15.95 13.36
C GLU A 289 16.27 -14.98 12.96
N CYS A 290 16.52 -13.93 13.75
CA CYS A 290 17.67 -13.05 13.54
C CYS A 290 18.99 -13.80 13.70
N LEU A 291 19.11 -14.65 14.72
CA LEU A 291 20.30 -15.47 14.94
C LEU A 291 20.58 -16.45 13.80
N GLU A 292 19.55 -17.02 13.19
CA GLU A 292 19.68 -17.97 12.07
C GLU A 292 19.97 -17.28 10.74
N ASN A 293 19.35 -16.12 10.50
CA ASN A 293 19.44 -15.44 9.21
C ASN A 293 20.69 -14.57 9.08
N LEU A 294 21.13 -13.88 10.14
CA LEU A 294 22.23 -12.93 10.03
C LEU A 294 23.60 -13.60 9.77
N PRO A 295 24.40 -13.09 8.82
CA PRO A 295 25.75 -13.53 8.56
C PRO A 295 26.56 -13.45 9.83
N LYS A 296 27.34 -14.48 10.11
CA LYS A 296 28.22 -14.49 11.29
C LYS A 296 29.59 -13.94 10.90
N PRO A 297 30.18 -13.08 11.76
CA PRO A 297 29.66 -12.70 13.07
C PRO A 297 28.59 -11.58 13.00
N CYS A 298 27.65 -11.57 13.95
CA CYS A 298 26.53 -10.61 13.98
C CYS A 298 26.31 -10.00 15.37
N ILE A 299 25.54 -8.90 15.42
CA ILE A 299 25.04 -8.29 16.66
C ILE A 299 23.52 -8.35 16.70
N ILE A 300 22.95 -8.93 17.75
CA ILE A 300 21.51 -8.96 17.95
C ILE A 300 21.09 -7.66 18.61
N SER A 301 20.22 -6.92 17.93
CA SER A 301 19.69 -5.66 18.41
C SER A 301 18.23 -5.55 17.99
N THR A 302 17.51 -4.63 18.64
CA THR A 302 16.24 -4.16 18.11
C THR A 302 16.43 -3.55 16.73
N ALA A 303 15.41 -3.67 15.88
CA ALA A 303 15.40 -3.15 14.51
C ALA A 303 15.63 -1.63 14.45
N CYS A 304 15.12 -0.91 15.45
CA CYS A 304 15.26 0.53 15.64
C CYS A 304 15.22 0.83 17.15
N ASP A 305 15.08 2.09 17.53
CA ASP A 305 14.90 2.50 18.92
C ASP A 305 13.69 1.81 19.58
N LEU A 306 13.86 1.38 20.83
CA LEU A 306 12.78 0.80 21.61
C LEU A 306 11.61 1.78 21.73
N PRO A 307 10.36 1.30 21.59
CA PRO A 307 9.20 2.13 21.87
C PRO A 307 9.25 2.68 23.30
N PRO A 308 8.68 3.87 23.58
CA PRO A 308 8.80 4.52 24.88
C PRO A 308 8.42 3.61 26.05
N LYS A 309 7.35 2.81 25.89
CA LYS A 309 6.81 1.91 26.93
C LYS A 309 7.14 0.44 26.68
N ALA A 310 8.24 0.16 25.99
CA ALA A 310 8.69 -1.21 25.75
C ALA A 310 8.75 -2.00 27.07
N ASN A 311 8.14 -3.18 27.08
CA ASN A 311 8.05 -4.07 28.21
C ASN A 311 9.46 -4.60 28.56
N PRO A 312 10.01 -4.26 29.73
CA PRO A 312 11.37 -4.66 30.09
C PRO A 312 11.59 -6.18 30.15
N VAL A 313 10.53 -6.97 30.39
CA VAL A 313 10.59 -8.44 30.42
C VAL A 313 10.88 -8.99 29.03
N LEU A 314 10.26 -8.42 28.00
CA LEU A 314 10.45 -8.84 26.62
C LEU A 314 11.84 -8.48 26.10
N VAL A 315 12.35 -7.31 26.47
CA VAL A 315 13.73 -6.90 26.15
C VAL A 315 14.73 -7.85 26.81
N LYS A 316 14.52 -8.18 28.10
CA LYS A 316 15.33 -9.19 28.80
C LYS A 316 15.32 -10.56 28.09
N ASN A 317 14.14 -11.01 27.65
CA ASN A 317 14.03 -12.28 26.92
C ASN A 317 14.89 -12.31 25.64
N MET A 318 14.85 -11.25 24.84
CA MET A 318 15.73 -11.10 23.67
C MET A 318 17.21 -11.20 24.05
N MET A 319 17.60 -10.51 25.12
CA MET A 319 18.98 -10.50 25.63
C MET A 319 19.44 -11.88 26.12
N GLU A 320 18.59 -12.60 26.84
CA GLU A 320 18.88 -13.94 27.35
C GLU A 320 19.05 -14.96 26.22
N ILE A 321 18.18 -14.92 25.21
CA ILE A 321 18.23 -15.82 24.05
C ILE A 321 19.48 -15.56 23.20
N ALA A 322 19.80 -14.30 22.95
CA ALA A 322 21.01 -13.92 22.24
C ALA A 322 22.27 -14.42 22.96
N GLY A 323 22.27 -14.40 24.30
CA GLY A 323 23.37 -14.91 25.12
C GLY A 323 23.44 -16.44 25.24
N ALA A 324 22.32 -17.15 25.13
CA ALA A 324 22.25 -18.61 25.31
C ALA A 324 22.67 -19.43 24.08
N ILE A 325 22.51 -18.88 22.87
CA ILE A 325 22.80 -19.56 21.60
C ILE A 325 24.21 -19.20 21.11
N ALA A 326 25.23 -19.88 21.63
CA ALA A 326 26.57 -19.96 21.03
C ALA A 326 26.76 -21.38 20.45
N PRO A 327 27.15 -21.57 19.18
CA PRO A 327 26.93 -22.85 18.48
C PRO A 327 27.93 -23.94 18.92
N PRO A 328 27.57 -25.21 18.71
CA PRO A 328 28.25 -25.93 17.64
C PRO A 328 27.29 -26.57 16.63
N LEU A 329 27.71 -26.52 15.36
CA LEU A 329 27.10 -27.16 14.20
C LEU A 329 26.90 -28.67 14.40
N GLY A 330 25.68 -29.16 14.17
CA GLY A 330 25.34 -30.59 14.06
C GLY A 330 23.97 -30.79 13.38
N PRO A 331 23.76 -31.88 12.60
CA PRO A 331 22.58 -32.05 11.76
C PRO A 331 21.31 -32.31 12.60
N PRO A 332 20.11 -32.07 12.04
CA PRO A 332 18.87 -32.10 12.80
C PRO A 332 18.58 -33.51 13.31
N SER A 333 18.49 -33.68 14.63
CA SER A 333 18.00 -34.91 15.27
C SER A 333 16.49 -34.85 15.48
N GLU A 334 15.84 -35.95 15.11
CA GLU A 334 14.42 -36.22 15.16
C GLU A 334 13.80 -36.17 16.58
N CYS A 335 12.53 -35.77 16.58
CA CYS A 335 11.44 -36.12 17.49
C CYS A 335 11.58 -35.80 18.99
N ALA A 336 10.77 -34.84 19.45
CA ALA A 336 10.25 -34.79 20.81
C ALA A 336 8.71 -34.71 20.78
N GLY A 337 8.08 -35.81 21.20
CA GLY A 337 6.79 -35.92 21.90
C GLY A 337 5.55 -35.21 21.33
N ASP A 338 4.62 -36.01 20.81
CA ASP A 338 3.21 -35.63 20.62
C ASP A 338 2.62 -35.14 21.96
N SER A 339 2.53 -33.81 22.10
CA SER A 339 1.55 -33.18 22.98
C SER A 339 0.23 -33.08 22.22
N PHE A 340 -0.88 -33.41 22.87
CA PHE A 340 -2.21 -33.42 22.26
C PHE A 340 -2.60 -31.96 21.91
N ILE A 341 -2.39 -31.55 20.65
CA ILE A 341 -2.78 -30.22 20.18
C ILE A 341 -4.29 -30.23 19.92
N PRO A 342 -5.09 -29.38 20.59
CA PRO A 342 -6.53 -29.29 20.37
C PRO A 342 -6.85 -28.95 18.91
N LEU A 343 -8.00 -29.43 18.43
CA LEU A 343 -8.52 -29.17 17.09
C LEU A 343 -9.65 -28.15 17.18
N HIS A 344 -9.68 -27.22 16.22
CA HIS A 344 -10.67 -26.16 16.09
C HIS A 344 -11.16 -26.07 14.63
N ASN A 345 -12.35 -25.52 14.44
CA ASN A 345 -13.01 -25.42 13.15
C ASN A 345 -12.88 -24.02 12.54
N ILE A 346 -12.48 -23.93 11.28
CA ILE A 346 -12.67 -22.75 10.42
C ILE A 346 -13.92 -23.01 9.57
N THR A 347 -15.03 -22.33 9.88
CA THR A 347 -16.25 -22.37 9.06
C THR A 347 -16.21 -21.24 8.03
N ILE A 348 -16.42 -21.55 6.75
CA ILE A 348 -16.33 -20.60 5.63
C ILE A 348 -17.73 -20.36 5.04
N ASN A 349 -18.20 -19.12 5.13
CA ASN A 349 -19.47 -18.67 4.58
C ASN A 349 -19.28 -18.04 3.18
N PRO A 350 -20.29 -18.13 2.29
CA PRO A 350 -21.65 -18.67 2.47
C PRO A 350 -21.79 -20.16 2.09
N GLU A 351 -20.69 -20.81 1.75
CA GLU A 351 -20.66 -22.19 1.28
C GLU A 351 -20.82 -23.26 2.38
N ASN A 352 -20.80 -22.85 3.66
CA ASN A 352 -20.84 -23.72 4.84
C ASN A 352 -19.76 -24.83 4.81
N SER A 353 -18.58 -24.50 4.30
CA SER A 353 -17.42 -25.40 4.34
C SER A 353 -16.77 -25.35 5.72
N ILE A 354 -16.44 -26.50 6.31
CA ILE A 354 -15.79 -26.60 7.61
C ILE A 354 -14.41 -27.23 7.43
N LEU A 355 -13.37 -26.57 7.95
CA LEU A 355 -12.00 -27.07 7.99
C LEU A 355 -11.59 -27.31 9.44
N GLU A 356 -11.26 -28.55 9.79
CA GLU A 356 -10.73 -28.91 11.09
C GLU A 356 -9.21 -28.74 11.10
N VAL A 357 -8.69 -27.91 12.01
CA VAL A 357 -7.27 -27.53 12.04
C VAL A 357 -6.72 -27.58 13.46
N LYS A 358 -5.41 -27.81 13.58
CA LYS A 358 -4.71 -27.76 14.88
C LYS A 358 -4.69 -26.33 15.42
N GLN A 359 -4.87 -26.18 16.73
CA GLN A 359 -4.66 -24.91 17.42
C GLN A 359 -3.28 -24.34 17.10
N GLY A 360 -3.22 -23.04 16.79
CA GLY A 360 -2.01 -22.35 16.35
C GLY A 360 -1.75 -22.43 14.83
N ALA A 361 -2.56 -23.18 14.06
CA ALA A 361 -2.42 -23.20 12.62
C ALA A 361 -2.76 -21.83 12.00
N ASN A 362 -1.95 -21.37 11.04
CA ASN A 362 -2.18 -20.11 10.34
C ASN A 362 -3.40 -20.21 9.41
N ILE A 363 -4.34 -19.28 9.54
CA ILE A 363 -5.65 -19.32 8.87
C ILE A 363 -5.46 -19.35 7.34
N LYS A 364 -4.63 -18.46 6.79
CA LYS A 364 -4.38 -18.43 5.35
C LYS A 364 -3.76 -19.73 4.83
N ARG A 365 -2.74 -20.27 5.51
CA ARG A 365 -2.06 -21.50 5.08
C ARG A 365 -3.01 -22.69 5.03
N GLU A 366 -3.89 -22.82 6.02
CA GLU A 366 -4.87 -23.92 6.05
C GLU A 366 -5.94 -23.76 4.96
N LEU A 367 -6.38 -22.54 4.69
CA LEU A 367 -7.27 -22.24 3.56
C LEU A 367 -6.57 -22.57 2.22
N GLU A 368 -5.29 -22.23 2.04
CA GLU A 368 -4.49 -22.57 0.86
C GLU A 368 -4.31 -24.08 0.67
N ARG A 369 -4.05 -24.83 1.75
CA ARG A 369 -3.99 -26.31 1.73
C ARG A 369 -5.29 -26.94 1.25
N HIS A 370 -6.43 -26.31 1.56
CA HIS A 370 -7.76 -26.75 1.15
C HIS A 370 -8.23 -26.08 -0.16
N GLY A 371 -7.29 -25.59 -0.98
CA GLY A 371 -7.57 -25.14 -2.35
C GLY A 371 -8.12 -23.73 -2.47
N ARG A 372 -8.09 -22.90 -1.40
CA ARG A 372 -8.40 -21.47 -1.47
C ARG A 372 -7.14 -20.70 -1.83
N VAL A 373 -7.04 -20.20 -3.06
CA VAL A 373 -5.87 -19.45 -3.52
C VAL A 373 -6.10 -17.96 -3.24
N PHE A 374 -5.23 -17.39 -2.42
CA PHE A 374 -5.16 -15.95 -2.14
C PHE A 374 -4.09 -15.29 -2.99
N LEU A 375 -4.30 -14.02 -3.34
CA LEU A 375 -3.25 -13.21 -3.94
C LEU A 375 -2.22 -12.85 -2.84
N ASN A 376 -1.08 -13.54 -2.82
CA ASN A 376 -0.01 -13.27 -1.85
C ASN A 376 0.86 -12.08 -2.27
N ASN A 377 0.24 -10.89 -2.41
CA ASN A 377 0.90 -9.70 -2.97
C ASN A 377 1.91 -9.04 -2.02
N CYS A 378 1.82 -9.29 -0.71
CA CYS A 378 2.75 -8.78 0.30
C CYS A 378 3.60 -9.88 0.95
N GLY A 379 3.64 -11.11 0.42
CA GLY A 379 4.42 -12.19 1.03
C GLY A 379 4.00 -12.55 2.47
N ASN A 380 2.72 -12.38 2.81
CA ASN A 380 2.16 -12.52 4.16
C ASN A 380 2.57 -11.43 5.17
N ARG A 381 3.00 -10.24 4.75
CA ARG A 381 3.26 -9.09 5.66
C ARG A 381 2.01 -8.39 6.19
N GLY A 382 0.85 -8.67 5.63
CA GLY A 382 -0.40 -8.03 6.07
C GLY A 382 -0.55 -6.58 5.61
N GLU A 383 -0.16 -6.28 4.38
CA GLU A 383 -0.22 -4.89 3.85
C GLU A 383 -1.09 -4.78 2.59
N CYS A 384 -1.20 -5.86 1.82
CA CYS A 384 -1.87 -5.85 0.52
C CYS A 384 -3.39 -6.08 0.58
N LEU A 385 -3.95 -6.36 1.76
CA LEU A 385 -5.36 -6.68 2.01
C LEU A 385 -5.93 -7.88 1.23
N SER A 386 -5.10 -8.56 0.44
CA SER A 386 -5.51 -9.54 -0.55
C SER A 386 -5.80 -10.93 0.03
N CYS A 387 -5.48 -11.14 1.31
CA CYS A 387 -5.90 -12.30 2.09
C CYS A 387 -6.90 -11.92 3.19
N SER A 388 -7.56 -10.76 3.04
CA SER A 388 -8.59 -10.32 3.98
C SER A 388 -9.71 -11.36 4.04
N ALA A 389 -10.21 -11.60 5.24
CA ALA A 389 -11.42 -12.34 5.53
C ALA A 389 -12.21 -11.57 6.58
N ILE A 390 -13.54 -11.65 6.51
CA ILE A 390 -14.44 -10.99 7.44
C ILE A 390 -14.86 -12.03 8.47
N PHE A 391 -14.58 -11.79 9.74
CA PHE A 391 -14.88 -12.73 10.81
C PHE A 391 -16.28 -12.48 11.35
N SER A 392 -17.18 -13.44 11.15
CA SER A 392 -18.54 -13.43 11.68
C SER A 392 -18.62 -13.95 13.11
N LYS A 393 -17.70 -14.86 13.49
CA LYS A 393 -17.55 -15.40 14.85
C LYS A 393 -16.08 -15.44 15.24
N ASN A 394 -15.78 -15.04 16.47
CA ASN A 394 -14.45 -15.13 17.11
C ASN A 394 -13.34 -14.52 16.26
N ALA A 395 -13.50 -13.24 15.90
CA ALA A 395 -12.48 -12.47 15.19
C ALA A 395 -11.22 -12.31 16.07
N PRO A 396 -10.02 -12.68 15.59
CA PRO A 396 -8.76 -12.39 16.28
C PRO A 396 -8.58 -10.90 16.57
N GLU A 397 -7.69 -10.52 17.48
CA GLU A 397 -7.36 -9.11 17.68
C GLU A 397 -6.72 -8.48 16.44
N MET A 398 -7.01 -7.20 16.16
CA MET A 398 -6.42 -6.52 15.01
C MET A 398 -4.95 -6.17 15.23
N THR A 399 -4.14 -6.39 14.19
CA THR A 399 -2.84 -5.74 14.07
C THR A 399 -3.00 -4.24 13.85
N GLU A 400 -1.95 -3.45 14.08
CA GLU A 400 -1.99 -2.01 13.82
C GLU A 400 -2.24 -1.71 12.34
N THR A 401 -1.63 -2.49 11.43
CA THR A 401 -1.88 -2.40 9.99
C THR A 401 -3.33 -2.69 9.64
N GLU A 402 -3.97 -3.64 10.33
CA GLU A 402 -5.41 -3.90 10.15
C GLU A 402 -6.29 -2.78 10.65
N ARG A 403 -5.93 -2.13 11.79
CA ARG A 403 -6.64 -0.95 12.27
C ARG A 403 -6.51 0.23 11.32
N LEU A 404 -5.32 0.42 10.72
CA LEU A 404 -5.11 1.47 9.72
C LEU A 404 -5.84 1.17 8.41
N ALA A 405 -5.82 -0.10 7.97
CA ALA A 405 -6.41 -0.51 6.71
C ALA A 405 -7.93 -0.65 6.74
N PHE A 406 -8.46 -1.18 7.84
CA PHE A 406 -9.87 -1.51 8.00
C PHE A 406 -10.55 -0.71 9.10
N GLY A 407 -9.88 0.17 9.85
CA GLY A 407 -10.49 0.90 10.95
C GLY A 407 -10.62 0.08 12.24
N GLU A 408 -10.66 0.78 13.38
CA GLU A 408 -10.55 0.20 14.73
C GLU A 408 -11.73 -0.72 15.13
N HIS A 409 -12.83 -0.67 14.39
CA HIS A 409 -14.03 -1.46 14.65
C HIS A 409 -14.30 -2.56 13.60
N SER A 410 -13.39 -2.77 12.64
CA SER A 410 -13.62 -3.77 11.61
C SER A 410 -13.60 -5.20 12.13
N ARG A 411 -14.36 -6.08 11.47
CA ARG A 411 -14.23 -7.53 11.60
C ARG A 411 -13.36 -8.15 10.50
N SER A 412 -12.83 -7.33 9.59
CA SER A 412 -11.87 -7.77 8.58
C SER A 412 -10.51 -8.03 9.23
N ARG A 413 -9.93 -9.19 8.92
CA ARG A 413 -8.54 -9.52 9.24
C ARG A 413 -7.85 -10.07 8.02
N MET A 414 -6.57 -9.81 7.89
CA MET A 414 -5.72 -10.49 6.93
C MET A 414 -5.39 -11.86 7.48
N THR A 415 -5.97 -12.90 6.89
CA THR A 415 -5.81 -14.30 7.33
C THR A 415 -4.36 -14.76 7.41
N CYS A 416 -3.44 -14.06 6.75
CA CYS A 416 -2.00 -14.32 6.85
C CYS A 416 -1.39 -13.91 8.21
N GLN A 417 -1.99 -12.96 8.92
CA GLN A 417 -1.51 -12.42 10.20
C GLN A 417 -2.01 -13.20 11.41
N HIS A 418 -2.95 -14.13 11.23
CA HIS A 418 -3.67 -14.76 12.33
C HIS A 418 -3.59 -16.28 12.32
N THR A 419 -3.62 -16.85 13.52
CA THR A 419 -3.68 -18.30 13.77
C THR A 419 -5.00 -18.68 14.43
N VAL A 420 -5.40 -19.94 14.31
CA VAL A 420 -6.64 -20.45 14.92
C VAL A 420 -6.39 -20.78 16.37
N THR A 421 -6.99 -20.02 17.28
CA THR A 421 -6.94 -20.26 18.74
C THR A 421 -8.23 -20.88 19.28
N GLU A 422 -9.33 -20.71 18.55
CA GLU A 422 -10.67 -21.24 18.84
C GLU A 422 -11.46 -21.41 17.54
N ASP A 423 -12.67 -21.99 17.60
CA ASP A 423 -13.56 -22.09 16.45
C ASP A 423 -13.87 -20.70 15.86
N VAL A 424 -13.56 -20.49 14.58
CA VAL A 424 -13.82 -19.23 13.87
C VAL A 424 -14.80 -19.43 12.73
N THR A 425 -15.56 -18.38 12.41
CA THR A 425 -16.42 -18.36 11.22
C THR A 425 -16.06 -17.17 10.36
N ILE A 426 -15.57 -17.42 9.16
CA ILE A 426 -15.06 -16.41 8.24
C ILE A 426 -15.89 -16.34 6.97
N PHE A 427 -15.97 -15.15 6.41
CA PHE A 427 -16.41 -14.89 5.06
C PHE A 427 -15.20 -14.46 4.24
N LEU A 428 -15.02 -15.06 3.06
CA LEU A 428 -13.92 -14.73 2.17
C LEU A 428 -14.40 -13.78 1.06
N PRO A 429 -13.97 -12.51 1.08
CA PRO A 429 -14.30 -11.55 0.04
C PRO A 429 -13.99 -12.08 -1.37
N PRO A 430 -14.87 -11.84 -2.35
CA PRO A 430 -14.59 -11.87 -3.78
C PRO A 430 -13.15 -11.57 -4.24
N HIS A 431 -12.56 -10.47 -3.76
CA HIS A 431 -11.19 -10.09 -4.12
C HIS A 431 -10.11 -10.93 -3.43
N SER A 432 -10.45 -11.67 -2.38
CA SER A 432 -9.54 -12.51 -1.59
C SER A 432 -9.46 -13.95 -2.09
N VAL A 433 -10.46 -14.46 -2.83
CA VAL A 433 -10.49 -15.87 -3.26
C VAL A 433 -10.91 -16.02 -4.72
N HIS A 434 -10.16 -16.87 -5.43
CA HIS A 434 -10.25 -17.11 -6.87
C HIS A 434 -11.54 -17.77 -7.42
N ASN A 435 -12.67 -17.81 -6.71
CA ASN A 435 -13.83 -18.62 -7.13
C ASN A 435 -15.21 -17.98 -6.88
N ILE A 436 -15.42 -16.75 -7.35
CA ILE A 436 -16.79 -16.20 -7.38
C ILE A 436 -17.50 -16.74 -8.64
N LYS A 437 -18.42 -17.68 -8.47
CA LYS A 437 -19.45 -17.93 -9.48
C LYS A 437 -20.36 -16.69 -9.54
N LYS A 438 -20.13 -15.79 -10.51
CA LYS A 438 -21.11 -14.76 -10.84
C LYS A 438 -22.30 -15.39 -11.58
N PRO A 439 -23.54 -14.94 -11.37
CA PRO A 439 -24.68 -15.36 -12.18
C PRO A 439 -24.42 -15.04 -13.65
N LEU A 440 -24.81 -15.95 -14.54
CA LEU A 440 -24.60 -15.82 -15.98
C LEU A 440 -25.18 -14.50 -16.48
N SER A 441 -24.38 -13.75 -17.24
CA SER A 441 -24.80 -12.46 -17.79
C SER A 441 -25.85 -12.67 -18.88
N ASN A 442 -26.91 -11.84 -18.87
CA ASN A 442 -28.07 -12.00 -19.77
C ASN A 442 -27.94 -11.25 -21.11
N PHE A 443 -26.79 -10.65 -21.42
CA PHE A 443 -26.60 -9.97 -22.70
C PHE A 443 -26.29 -10.94 -23.84
N ARG A 444 -26.64 -10.55 -25.08
CA ARG A 444 -26.55 -11.37 -26.29
C ARG A 444 -25.73 -10.67 -27.37
N ALA A 445 -24.97 -11.45 -28.14
CA ALA A 445 -24.42 -11.02 -29.41
C ALA A 445 -25.52 -10.97 -30.49
N THR A 446 -25.18 -10.41 -31.66
CA THR A 446 -26.12 -10.27 -32.79
C THR A 446 -26.69 -11.61 -33.30
N GLY A 447 -25.94 -12.71 -33.15
CA GLY A 447 -26.32 -14.02 -33.70
C GLY A 447 -26.08 -14.14 -35.21
N GLY A 448 -26.38 -15.32 -35.77
CA GLY A 448 -26.40 -15.57 -37.22
C GLY A 448 -25.07 -15.99 -37.87
N VAL A 449 -24.01 -16.23 -37.09
CA VAL A 449 -22.72 -16.75 -37.59
C VAL A 449 -22.43 -18.10 -36.95
N SER A 450 -21.97 -19.09 -37.71
CA SER A 450 -21.67 -20.41 -37.13
C SER A 450 -20.42 -20.38 -36.26
N GLY A 451 -20.45 -21.14 -35.16
CA GLY A 451 -19.29 -21.34 -34.28
C GLY A 451 -19.42 -20.67 -32.92
N TRP A 452 -18.28 -20.58 -32.23
CA TRP A 452 -18.20 -20.05 -30.86
C TRP A 452 -17.27 -18.84 -30.82
N GLY A 453 -17.58 -17.89 -29.94
CA GLY A 453 -16.72 -16.76 -29.68
C GLY A 453 -16.52 -16.51 -28.19
N ILE A 454 -15.45 -15.80 -27.84
CA ILE A 454 -15.18 -15.41 -26.45
C ILE A 454 -14.94 -13.91 -26.39
N GLY A 455 -15.82 -13.20 -25.69
CA GLY A 455 -15.65 -11.79 -25.33
C GLY A 455 -14.89 -11.71 -24.02
N VAL A 456 -13.95 -10.76 -23.91
CA VAL A 456 -13.12 -10.57 -22.71
C VAL A 456 -13.19 -9.13 -22.23
N ASP A 457 -13.55 -8.97 -20.97
CA ASP A 457 -13.37 -7.74 -20.19
C ASP A 457 -12.04 -7.87 -19.43
N LEU A 458 -11.03 -7.15 -19.90
CA LEU A 458 -9.68 -7.11 -19.36
C LEU A 458 -9.55 -5.96 -18.35
N GLY A 459 -10.21 -6.13 -17.20
CA GLY A 459 -10.15 -5.17 -16.10
C GLY A 459 -8.82 -5.18 -15.35
N SER A 460 -8.50 -4.07 -14.68
CA SER A 460 -7.31 -3.93 -13.84
C SER A 460 -7.32 -4.90 -12.65
N THR A 461 -8.47 -5.15 -12.03
CA THR A 461 -8.61 -6.05 -10.87
C THR A 461 -9.15 -7.42 -11.24
N VAL A 462 -10.17 -7.48 -12.12
CA VAL A 462 -10.84 -8.72 -12.52
C VAL A 462 -10.82 -8.83 -14.04
N ILE A 463 -10.50 -10.02 -14.54
CA ILE A 463 -10.66 -10.39 -15.95
C ILE A 463 -11.88 -11.30 -16.06
N ALA A 464 -12.82 -10.98 -16.95
CA ALA A 464 -14.02 -11.78 -17.19
C ALA A 464 -14.13 -12.23 -18.65
N LEU A 465 -14.45 -13.50 -18.86
CA LEU A 465 -14.60 -14.13 -20.18
C LEU A 465 -16.04 -14.62 -20.35
N TYR A 466 -16.60 -14.40 -21.54
CA TYR A 466 -17.97 -14.74 -21.90
C TYR A 466 -17.96 -15.66 -23.13
N LEU A 467 -18.16 -16.96 -22.90
CA LEU A 467 -18.28 -17.93 -23.98
C LEU A 467 -19.66 -17.81 -24.63
N THR A 468 -19.68 -17.50 -25.92
CA THR A 468 -20.88 -17.12 -26.66
C THR A 468 -21.08 -18.05 -27.84
N ASN A 469 -22.30 -18.54 -28.01
CA ASN A 469 -22.74 -19.22 -29.22
C ASN A 469 -23.02 -18.16 -30.29
N LEU A 470 -22.26 -18.12 -31.38
CA LEU A 470 -22.38 -17.05 -32.38
C LEU A 470 -23.63 -17.20 -33.27
N GLU A 471 -24.25 -18.37 -33.29
CA GLU A 471 -25.43 -18.63 -34.11
C GLU A 471 -26.69 -18.08 -33.42
N SER A 472 -26.85 -18.40 -32.14
CA SER A 472 -27.95 -17.89 -31.29
C SER A 472 -27.68 -16.51 -30.70
N GLY A 473 -26.41 -16.12 -30.60
CA GLY A 473 -25.95 -14.93 -29.88
C GLY A 473 -25.92 -15.09 -28.36
N GLU A 474 -26.26 -16.25 -27.80
CA GLU A 474 -26.37 -16.44 -26.35
C GLU A 474 -25.01 -16.67 -25.69
N VAL A 475 -24.77 -15.97 -24.57
CA VAL A 475 -23.65 -16.28 -23.66
C VAL A 475 -24.02 -17.57 -22.92
N VAL A 476 -23.34 -18.66 -23.25
CA VAL A 476 -23.63 -20.00 -22.71
C VAL A 476 -22.90 -20.31 -21.42
N ASN A 477 -21.77 -19.63 -21.19
CA ASN A 477 -20.97 -19.80 -19.99
C ASN A 477 -20.08 -18.56 -19.76
N GLN A 478 -19.70 -18.33 -18.51
CA GLN A 478 -18.79 -17.24 -18.15
C GLN A 478 -17.82 -17.67 -17.06
N HIS A 479 -16.64 -17.05 -17.07
CA HIS A 479 -15.63 -17.29 -16.05
C HIS A 479 -14.89 -15.99 -15.77
N SER A 480 -14.72 -15.67 -14.48
CA SER A 480 -13.96 -14.49 -14.06
C SER A 480 -12.91 -14.87 -13.05
N PHE A 481 -11.75 -14.22 -13.13
CA PHE A 481 -10.63 -14.44 -12.23
C PHE A 481 -9.89 -13.13 -12.00
N LEU A 482 -9.12 -13.06 -10.91
CA LEU A 482 -8.32 -11.88 -10.59
C LEU A 482 -7.23 -11.67 -11.64
N ASN A 483 -7.01 -10.43 -12.02
CA ASN A 483 -5.99 -10.08 -12.99
C ASN A 483 -4.60 -10.48 -12.44
N PRO A 484 -3.87 -11.39 -13.12
CA PRO A 484 -2.56 -11.87 -12.65
C PRO A 484 -1.50 -10.77 -12.50
N GLN A 485 -1.76 -9.58 -13.05
CA GLN A 485 -0.89 -8.43 -12.99
C GLN A 485 -0.88 -7.74 -11.61
N ILE A 486 -1.87 -7.99 -10.74
CA ILE A 486 -1.98 -7.34 -9.41
C ILE A 486 -0.69 -7.50 -8.58
N LYS A 487 0.03 -8.62 -8.73
CA LYS A 487 1.32 -8.85 -8.03
C LYS A 487 2.44 -7.89 -8.41
N PHE A 488 2.29 -7.11 -9.48
CA PHE A 488 3.25 -6.10 -9.93
C PHE A 488 2.83 -4.68 -9.56
N GLY A 489 1.64 -4.49 -8.98
CA GLY A 489 1.10 -3.19 -8.59
C GLY A 489 -0.39 -3.25 -8.26
N GLY A 490 -0.79 -2.57 -7.18
CA GLY A 490 -2.17 -2.52 -6.70
C GLY A 490 -3.11 -1.72 -7.61
N ASP A 491 -2.55 -0.82 -8.42
CA ASP A 491 -3.27 0.03 -9.37
C ASP A 491 -2.57 0.06 -10.74
N VAL A 492 -3.12 0.84 -11.67
CA VAL A 492 -2.59 0.96 -13.03
C VAL A 492 -1.21 1.65 -13.06
N MET A 493 -0.99 2.67 -12.24
CA MET A 493 0.24 3.47 -12.23
C MET A 493 1.45 2.70 -11.67
N SER A 494 1.25 1.99 -10.57
CA SER A 494 2.25 1.11 -9.96
C SER A 494 2.68 -0.02 -10.91
N ARG A 495 1.75 -0.53 -11.74
CA ARG A 495 2.08 -1.51 -12.78
C ARG A 495 2.88 -0.91 -13.94
N LEU A 496 2.56 0.32 -14.36
CA LEU A 496 3.37 1.06 -15.35
C LEU A 496 4.81 1.23 -14.84
N GLU A 497 4.97 1.60 -13.57
CA GLU A 497 6.29 1.71 -12.95
C GLU A 497 7.04 0.38 -12.96
N ALA A 498 6.37 -0.72 -12.58
CA ALA A 498 6.95 -2.06 -12.62
C ALA A 498 7.35 -2.47 -14.05
N ALA A 499 6.54 -2.12 -15.06
CA ALA A 499 6.76 -2.46 -16.45
C ALA A 499 7.97 -1.76 -17.10
N LYS A 500 8.50 -0.67 -16.50
CA LYS A 500 9.79 -0.08 -16.93
C LYS A 500 10.93 -1.08 -16.90
N ASN A 501 10.85 -2.08 -16.01
CA ASN A 501 11.76 -3.22 -16.05
C ASN A 501 11.29 -4.24 -17.10
N LYS A 502 12.07 -4.41 -18.17
CA LYS A 502 11.76 -5.33 -19.29
C LYS A 502 11.45 -6.76 -18.84
N LYS A 503 12.11 -7.28 -17.80
CA LYS A 503 11.83 -8.63 -17.26
C LYS A 503 10.46 -8.67 -16.61
N LYS A 504 10.10 -7.65 -15.82
CA LYS A 504 8.78 -7.54 -15.19
C LYS A 504 7.69 -7.35 -16.25
N LEU A 505 7.91 -6.54 -17.30
CA LEU A 505 6.98 -6.41 -18.42
C LEU A 505 6.70 -7.77 -19.08
N THR A 506 7.75 -8.52 -19.45
CA THR A 506 7.58 -9.87 -20.00
C THR A 506 6.77 -10.78 -19.07
N GLN A 507 6.96 -10.66 -17.76
CA GLN A 507 6.18 -11.40 -16.77
C GLN A 507 4.71 -10.92 -16.70
N ILE A 508 4.45 -9.61 -16.70
CA ILE A 508 3.09 -9.03 -16.73
C ILE A 508 2.31 -9.59 -17.93
N THR A 509 2.91 -9.52 -19.12
CA THR A 509 2.34 -9.99 -20.39
C THR A 509 2.06 -11.48 -20.35
N SER A 510 3.09 -12.29 -20.08
CA SER A 510 2.97 -13.75 -20.10
C SER A 510 2.02 -14.31 -19.05
N HIS A 511 1.95 -13.71 -17.85
CA HIS A 511 0.98 -14.12 -16.83
C HIS A 511 -0.47 -13.82 -17.25
N THR A 512 -0.69 -12.69 -17.92
CA THR A 512 -2.03 -12.32 -18.44
C THR A 512 -2.46 -13.29 -19.54
N HIS A 513 -1.58 -13.57 -20.50
CA HIS A 513 -1.81 -14.56 -21.56
C HIS A 513 -2.13 -15.94 -20.98
N ALA A 514 -1.32 -16.41 -20.04
CA ALA A 514 -1.50 -17.72 -19.40
C ALA A 514 -2.79 -17.79 -18.58
N GLY A 515 -3.17 -16.72 -17.88
CA GLY A 515 -4.42 -16.65 -17.13
C GLY A 515 -5.64 -16.78 -18.04
N ILE A 516 -5.68 -15.99 -19.12
CA ILE A 516 -6.76 -16.05 -20.12
C ILE A 516 -6.79 -17.43 -20.81
N ALA A 517 -5.64 -17.99 -21.19
CA ALA A 517 -5.58 -19.32 -21.80
C ALA A 517 -6.17 -20.42 -20.89
N LYS A 518 -5.89 -20.38 -19.59
CA LYS A 518 -6.46 -21.30 -18.60
C LYS A 518 -7.97 -21.11 -18.44
N ALA A 519 -8.44 -19.87 -18.43
CA ALA A 519 -9.86 -19.55 -18.35
C ALA A 519 -10.64 -20.05 -19.59
N ILE A 520 -10.05 -19.92 -20.78
CA ILE A 520 -10.60 -20.52 -22.02
C ILE A 520 -10.72 -22.03 -21.86
N ASP A 521 -9.67 -22.71 -21.36
CA ASP A 521 -9.72 -24.16 -21.14
C ASP A 521 -10.82 -24.57 -20.16
N HIS A 522 -11.01 -23.79 -19.09
CA HIS A 522 -12.07 -24.01 -18.12
C HIS A 522 -13.47 -23.87 -18.76
N LEU A 523 -13.70 -22.80 -19.52
CA LEU A 523 -14.96 -22.53 -20.21
C LEU A 523 -15.28 -23.62 -21.24
N CYS A 524 -14.31 -23.99 -22.07
CA CYS A 524 -14.45 -25.04 -23.08
C CYS A 524 -14.76 -26.40 -22.43
N LYS A 525 -14.00 -26.80 -21.40
CA LYS A 525 -14.21 -28.08 -20.70
C LYS A 525 -15.57 -28.15 -20.00
N SER A 526 -15.93 -27.12 -19.24
CA SER A 526 -17.19 -27.09 -18.50
C SER A 526 -18.42 -27.04 -19.42
N SER A 527 -18.27 -26.45 -20.61
CA SER A 527 -19.33 -26.38 -21.63
C SER A 527 -19.29 -27.53 -22.63
N LYS A 528 -18.34 -28.47 -22.52
CA LYS A 528 -18.10 -29.57 -23.47
C LYS A 528 -17.89 -29.09 -24.92
N ILE A 529 -17.24 -27.95 -25.09
CA ILE A 529 -16.92 -27.35 -26.39
C ILE A 529 -15.43 -27.55 -26.67
N SER A 530 -15.10 -27.96 -27.89
CA SER A 530 -13.71 -28.02 -28.33
C SER A 530 -13.17 -26.61 -28.53
N ARG A 531 -11.97 -26.34 -28.00
CA ARG A 531 -11.24 -25.08 -28.22
C ARG A 531 -11.02 -24.78 -29.71
N THR A 532 -10.98 -25.81 -30.55
CA THR A 532 -10.85 -25.67 -32.01
C THR A 532 -12.05 -25.01 -32.68
N ASN A 533 -13.19 -24.94 -31.99
CA ASN A 533 -14.44 -24.40 -32.53
C ASN A 533 -14.67 -22.94 -32.10
N VAL A 534 -13.76 -22.36 -31.32
CA VAL A 534 -13.77 -20.93 -30.98
C VAL A 534 -13.12 -20.19 -32.15
N GLY A 535 -13.95 -19.54 -32.97
CA GLY A 535 -13.53 -18.86 -34.20
C GLY A 535 -13.37 -17.34 -34.07
N ASP A 536 -13.88 -16.73 -33.00
CA ASP A 536 -13.80 -15.29 -32.77
C ASP A 536 -13.44 -14.98 -31.31
N PHE A 537 -12.59 -13.98 -31.09
CA PHE A 537 -12.10 -13.60 -29.78
C PHE A 537 -11.87 -12.09 -29.72
N PHE A 538 -12.57 -11.42 -28.81
CA PHE A 538 -12.54 -9.95 -28.74
C PHE A 538 -12.27 -9.48 -27.31
N ILE A 539 -11.26 -8.62 -27.13
CA ILE A 539 -10.84 -8.10 -25.82
C ILE A 539 -11.15 -6.61 -25.72
N ALA A 540 -11.80 -6.19 -24.63
CA ALA A 540 -11.95 -4.79 -24.25
C ALA A 540 -11.29 -4.56 -22.88
N GLY A 541 -10.50 -3.49 -22.75
CA GLY A 541 -9.85 -3.11 -21.49
C GLY A 541 -9.26 -1.71 -21.61
N ASN A 542 -8.93 -1.09 -20.48
CA ASN A 542 -8.33 0.25 -20.49
C ASN A 542 -6.99 0.26 -21.26
N SER A 543 -6.49 1.46 -21.56
CA SER A 543 -5.31 1.64 -22.39
C SER A 543 -4.08 0.91 -21.85
N VAL A 544 -3.86 0.92 -20.54
CA VAL A 544 -2.69 0.28 -19.93
C VAL A 544 -2.81 -1.25 -19.98
N MET A 545 -3.99 -1.80 -19.72
CA MET A 545 -4.23 -3.23 -19.87
C MET A 545 -4.03 -3.68 -21.32
N SER A 546 -4.46 -2.85 -22.27
CA SER A 546 -4.27 -3.04 -23.71
C SER A 546 -2.78 -3.03 -24.11
N HIS A 547 -1.97 -2.13 -23.54
CA HIS A 547 -0.51 -2.11 -23.76
C HIS A 547 0.17 -3.37 -23.22
N PHE A 548 -0.13 -3.75 -21.97
CA PHE A 548 0.42 -4.95 -21.35
C PHE A 548 0.02 -6.22 -22.10
N TRP A 549 -1.20 -6.28 -22.64
CA TRP A 549 -1.64 -7.38 -23.50
C TRP A 549 -0.72 -7.58 -24.71
N LEU A 550 -0.28 -6.48 -25.31
CA LEU A 550 0.59 -6.46 -26.49
C LEU A 550 2.09 -6.53 -26.14
N GLY A 551 2.44 -6.56 -24.85
CA GLY A 551 3.83 -6.60 -24.41
C GLY A 551 4.56 -5.26 -24.41
N HIS A 552 3.83 -4.15 -24.30
CA HIS A 552 4.38 -2.79 -24.21
C HIS A 552 4.27 -2.24 -22.79
N GLY A 553 5.26 -1.44 -22.38
CA GLY A 553 5.38 -0.94 -21.01
C GLY A 553 4.49 0.26 -20.67
N GLY A 554 3.64 0.67 -21.62
CA GLY A 554 2.83 1.89 -21.48
C GLY A 554 3.57 3.15 -21.92
N GLU A 555 4.62 3.03 -22.73
CA GLU A 555 5.48 4.15 -23.11
C GLU A 555 4.66 5.32 -23.70
N GLY A 556 4.74 6.47 -23.05
CA GLY A 556 4.01 7.69 -23.40
C GLY A 556 2.77 7.93 -22.56
N ILE A 557 2.13 6.89 -22.01
CA ILE A 557 0.95 7.01 -21.13
C ILE A 557 1.38 7.52 -19.76
N GLU A 558 2.63 7.28 -19.34
CA GLU A 558 3.11 7.64 -18.00
C GLU A 558 3.58 9.11 -17.87
N ARG A 559 3.59 9.88 -18.98
CA ARG A 559 4.07 11.26 -19.01
C ARG A 559 3.12 12.14 -19.79
N VAL A 560 2.87 13.35 -19.29
CA VAL A 560 2.13 14.40 -20.02
C VAL A 560 2.70 14.54 -21.44
N PRO A 561 1.87 14.49 -22.50
CA PRO A 561 0.41 14.59 -22.51
C PRO A 561 -0.34 13.23 -22.50
N PHE A 562 0.22 12.20 -21.84
CA PHE A 562 -0.35 10.87 -21.62
C PHE A 562 -0.76 10.15 -22.92
N ARG A 563 0.17 9.96 -23.86
CA ARG A 563 -0.16 9.38 -25.17
C ARG A 563 0.04 7.88 -25.23
N SER A 564 -0.95 7.19 -25.77
CA SER A 564 -0.92 5.78 -26.12
C SER A 564 -0.54 5.58 -27.59
N PHE A 565 0.40 4.68 -27.91
CA PHE A 565 0.69 4.33 -29.31
C PHE A 565 -0.49 3.64 -30.03
N LEU A 566 -1.51 3.20 -29.27
CA LEU A 566 -2.73 2.59 -29.80
C LEU A 566 -3.78 3.63 -30.22
N GLU A 567 -3.55 4.91 -29.94
CA GLU A 567 -4.39 6.02 -30.40
C GLU A 567 -4.53 6.01 -31.93
N GLY A 568 -5.76 6.03 -32.40
CA GLY A 568 -6.08 6.06 -33.83
C GLY A 568 -5.76 4.77 -34.62
N GLN A 569 -5.32 3.68 -33.97
CA GLN A 569 -4.97 2.43 -34.64
C GLN A 569 -6.17 1.55 -35.02
N GLY A 570 -7.39 1.90 -34.62
CA GLY A 570 -8.55 1.02 -34.75
C GLY A 570 -8.40 -0.26 -33.91
N SER A 571 -9.06 -1.33 -34.34
CA SER A 571 -8.92 -2.63 -33.68
C SER A 571 -7.60 -3.31 -34.05
N VAL A 572 -6.85 -3.77 -33.05
CA VAL A 572 -5.55 -4.43 -33.28
C VAL A 572 -5.73 -5.95 -33.30
N ARG A 573 -5.28 -6.60 -34.38
CA ARG A 573 -5.22 -8.07 -34.46
C ARG A 573 -3.99 -8.63 -33.76
N PHE A 574 -4.12 -9.78 -33.13
CA PHE A 574 -3.00 -10.50 -32.49
C PHE A 574 -3.06 -12.01 -32.76
N ASP A 575 -1.93 -12.70 -32.56
CA ASP A 575 -1.81 -14.14 -32.85
C ASP A 575 -2.69 -14.98 -31.90
N PRO A 576 -3.66 -15.78 -32.40
CA PRO A 576 -4.48 -16.66 -31.59
C PRO A 576 -3.69 -17.67 -30.74
N LYS A 577 -2.47 -18.03 -31.15
CA LYS A 577 -1.62 -18.99 -30.42
C LYS A 577 -1.22 -18.48 -29.03
N ILE A 578 -1.16 -17.16 -28.84
CA ILE A 578 -0.87 -16.53 -27.54
C ILE A 578 -1.83 -17.04 -26.45
N VAL A 579 -3.08 -17.26 -26.83
CA VAL A 579 -4.14 -17.80 -25.96
C VAL A 579 -4.56 -19.19 -26.39
N GLY A 580 -3.67 -19.97 -27.01
CA GLY A 580 -3.90 -21.36 -27.40
C GLY A 580 -5.11 -21.62 -28.31
N LEU A 581 -5.61 -20.62 -29.02
CA LEU A 581 -6.68 -20.77 -29.99
C LEU A 581 -6.12 -21.17 -31.37
N PRO A 582 -6.93 -21.77 -32.27
CA PRO A 582 -6.51 -22.08 -33.63
C PRO A 582 -6.04 -20.84 -34.39
N SER A 583 -5.03 -20.99 -35.26
CA SER A 583 -4.55 -19.90 -36.12
C SER A 583 -5.62 -19.30 -37.04
N SER A 584 -6.74 -20.00 -37.25
CA SER A 584 -7.89 -19.54 -38.04
C SER A 584 -8.85 -18.62 -37.26
N SER A 585 -8.66 -18.44 -35.96
CA SER A 585 -9.52 -17.58 -35.13
C SER A 585 -9.24 -16.11 -35.42
N ASP A 586 -10.27 -15.26 -35.52
CA ASP A 586 -10.09 -13.81 -35.57
C ASP A 586 -9.96 -13.29 -34.13
N CYS A 587 -8.77 -12.83 -33.76
CA CYS A 587 -8.46 -12.35 -32.42
C CYS A 587 -8.15 -10.85 -32.47
N LYS A 588 -8.97 -10.04 -31.79
CA LYS A 588 -8.90 -8.57 -31.84
C LYS A 588 -8.94 -7.93 -30.46
N LEU A 589 -8.20 -6.84 -30.34
CA LEU A 589 -8.26 -5.89 -29.24
C LEU A 589 -9.15 -4.71 -29.65
N CYS A 590 -10.00 -4.28 -28.73
CA CYS A 590 -10.87 -3.13 -28.89
C CYS A 590 -10.04 -1.84 -29.09
N PRO A 591 -10.48 -0.88 -29.91
CA PRO A 591 -9.73 0.35 -30.13
C PRO A 591 -9.58 1.17 -28.84
N VAL A 592 -8.44 1.83 -28.66
CA VAL A 592 -8.14 2.71 -27.52
C VAL A 592 -8.39 4.17 -27.91
N ILE A 593 -9.13 4.95 -27.12
CA ILE A 593 -9.47 6.33 -27.46
C ILE A 593 -8.24 7.23 -27.36
N GLU A 594 -7.82 7.58 -26.13
CA GLU A 594 -6.69 8.46 -25.84
C GLU A 594 -6.31 8.37 -24.37
N GLY A 595 -5.01 8.44 -24.06
CA GLY A 595 -4.48 8.37 -22.70
C GLY A 595 -5.00 7.19 -21.90
N PHE A 596 -5.63 7.43 -20.75
CA PHE A 596 -6.15 6.38 -19.87
C PHE A 596 -7.50 5.79 -20.31
N ILE A 597 -8.16 6.37 -21.31
CA ILE A 597 -9.47 5.94 -21.80
C ILE A 597 -9.30 4.88 -22.89
N GLY A 598 -9.57 3.63 -22.54
CA GLY A 598 -9.31 2.48 -23.41
C GLY A 598 -10.52 1.89 -24.11
N GLY A 599 -10.36 0.64 -24.53
CA GLY A 599 -11.37 -0.10 -25.27
C GLY A 599 -12.52 -0.61 -24.43
N ASP A 600 -12.37 -0.67 -23.11
CA ASP A 600 -13.47 -0.87 -22.16
C ASP A 600 -14.52 0.25 -22.26
N THR A 601 -14.08 1.51 -22.34
CA THR A 601 -14.99 2.66 -22.54
C THR A 601 -15.67 2.59 -23.90
N VAL A 602 -14.94 2.23 -24.96
CA VAL A 602 -15.53 2.02 -26.30
C VAL A 602 -16.60 0.93 -26.26
N ALA A 603 -16.31 -0.19 -25.59
CA ALA A 603 -17.26 -1.28 -25.41
C ALA A 603 -18.48 -0.84 -24.58
N ALA A 604 -18.31 -0.02 -23.54
CA ALA A 604 -19.42 0.52 -22.76
C ALA A 604 -20.32 1.48 -23.57
N ILE A 605 -19.73 2.31 -24.45
CA ILE A 605 -20.47 3.16 -25.39
C ILE A 605 -21.31 2.28 -26.35
N LEU A 606 -20.73 1.20 -26.88
CA LEU A 606 -21.47 0.24 -27.73
C LEU A 606 -22.60 -0.45 -26.97
N ALA A 607 -22.33 -0.90 -25.75
CA ALA A 607 -23.30 -1.63 -24.93
C ALA A 607 -24.53 -0.80 -24.55
N SER A 608 -24.37 0.52 -24.51
CA SER A 608 -25.43 1.50 -24.23
C SER A 608 -26.01 2.14 -25.49
N ASP A 609 -25.51 1.79 -26.68
CA ASP A 609 -25.82 2.46 -27.95
C ASP A 609 -25.67 4.00 -27.90
N LEU A 610 -24.81 4.50 -27.00
CA LEU A 610 -24.65 5.92 -26.73
C LEU A 610 -24.20 6.71 -27.98
N ASP A 611 -23.47 6.07 -28.89
CA ASP A 611 -23.04 6.63 -30.18
C ASP A 611 -24.17 6.85 -31.21
N LEU A 612 -25.30 6.16 -31.04
CA LEU A 612 -26.46 6.24 -31.95
C LEU A 612 -27.56 7.17 -31.45
N MET A 613 -27.58 7.44 -30.14
CA MET A 613 -28.66 8.18 -29.51
C MET A 613 -28.54 9.69 -29.74
N LYS A 614 -29.68 10.34 -30.02
CA LYS A 614 -29.79 11.82 -30.11
C LYS A 614 -30.21 12.41 -28.78
N GLY A 615 -29.65 13.56 -28.39
CA GLY A 615 -29.92 14.22 -27.11
C GLY A 615 -28.67 14.32 -26.24
N ARG A 616 -28.85 14.53 -24.94
CA ARG A 616 -27.81 14.79 -23.95
C ARG A 616 -27.80 13.67 -22.92
N ARG A 617 -26.85 12.75 -23.03
CA ARG A 617 -26.75 11.58 -22.17
C ARG A 617 -25.38 11.47 -21.56
N LEU A 618 -25.34 11.04 -20.31
CA LEU A 618 -24.10 10.86 -19.56
C LEU A 618 -23.93 9.39 -19.21
N LEU A 619 -22.89 8.75 -19.73
CA LEU A 619 -22.47 7.41 -19.31
C LEU A 619 -21.38 7.57 -18.26
N ILE A 620 -21.52 6.88 -17.13
CA ILE A 620 -20.51 6.83 -16.06
C ILE A 620 -20.18 5.36 -15.79
N ASP A 621 -18.93 4.97 -16.03
CA ASP A 621 -18.39 3.70 -15.56
C ASP A 621 -17.84 3.89 -14.15
N LEU A 622 -18.56 3.35 -13.16
CA LEU A 622 -18.13 3.39 -11.77
C LEU A 622 -17.26 2.16 -11.50
N GLY A 623 -15.97 2.29 -11.80
CA GLY A 623 -14.93 1.32 -11.49
C GLY A 623 -13.80 1.95 -10.65
N THR A 624 -12.64 1.28 -10.65
CA THR A 624 -11.42 1.80 -10.01
C THR A 624 -10.99 3.15 -10.60
N ASN A 625 -11.19 3.30 -11.91
CA ASN A 625 -11.17 4.57 -12.60
C ASN A 625 -12.62 4.99 -12.85
N GLY A 626 -12.93 6.28 -12.71
CA GLY A 626 -14.23 6.82 -13.07
C GLY A 626 -14.20 7.35 -14.49
N GLU A 627 -14.43 6.50 -15.49
CA GLU A 627 -14.60 6.91 -16.88
C GLU A 627 -15.99 7.53 -17.11
N ILE A 628 -16.03 8.68 -17.76
CA ILE A 628 -17.24 9.47 -17.95
C ILE A 628 -17.33 9.87 -19.41
N VAL A 629 -18.46 9.56 -20.06
CA VAL A 629 -18.72 9.91 -21.47
C VAL A 629 -20.00 10.73 -21.56
N LEU A 630 -19.89 11.96 -22.02
CA LEU A 630 -21.01 12.82 -22.39
C LEU A 630 -21.28 12.70 -23.88
N ALA A 631 -22.48 12.26 -24.23
CA ALA A 631 -23.03 12.38 -25.57
C ALA A 631 -23.94 13.59 -25.66
N LYS A 632 -23.66 14.49 -26.62
CA LYS A 632 -24.49 15.66 -26.90
C LYS A 632 -24.73 15.77 -28.39
N ASP A 633 -25.98 15.57 -28.81
CA ASP A 633 -26.43 15.75 -30.19
C ASP A 633 -25.59 14.96 -31.22
N GLY A 634 -25.09 13.79 -30.82
CA GLY A 634 -24.24 12.91 -31.63
C GLY A 634 -22.72 13.18 -31.52
N GLU A 635 -22.29 14.19 -30.76
CA GLU A 635 -20.88 14.36 -30.38
C GLU A 635 -20.59 13.62 -29.07
N LEU A 636 -19.42 12.97 -29.00
CA LEU A 636 -18.96 12.25 -27.81
C LEU A 636 -17.78 12.98 -27.18
N CYS A 637 -17.86 13.24 -25.89
CA CYS A 637 -16.80 13.84 -25.10
C CYS A 637 -16.52 12.96 -23.88
N SER A 638 -15.28 12.56 -23.65
CA SER A 638 -14.93 11.63 -22.57
C SER A 638 -13.85 12.18 -21.66
N THR A 639 -13.87 11.75 -20.40
CA THR A 639 -12.79 11.97 -19.44
C THR A 639 -12.63 10.76 -18.51
N SER A 640 -11.54 10.71 -17.76
CA SER A 640 -11.28 9.68 -16.75
C SER A 640 -10.81 10.34 -15.46
N THR A 641 -11.30 9.83 -14.33
CA THR A 641 -11.03 10.36 -12.99
C THR A 641 -10.41 9.29 -12.10
N ALA A 642 -9.49 9.69 -11.22
CA ALA A 642 -8.95 8.81 -10.20
C ALA A 642 -9.92 8.72 -9.00
N ALA A 643 -10.97 7.92 -9.14
CA ALA A 643 -11.97 7.73 -8.10
C ALA A 643 -11.45 6.84 -6.94
N GLY A 644 -10.55 5.90 -7.23
CA GLY A 644 -10.06 4.94 -6.23
C GLY A 644 -11.12 3.90 -5.84
N PRO A 645 -10.77 2.92 -4.98
CA PRO A 645 -11.59 1.73 -4.79
C PRO A 645 -12.69 1.90 -3.70
N ALA A 646 -12.96 3.13 -3.25
CA ALA A 646 -13.93 3.39 -2.18
C ALA A 646 -15.36 2.93 -2.57
N PHE A 647 -15.75 3.09 -3.84
CA PHE A 647 -17.01 2.58 -4.36
C PHE A 647 -17.09 1.05 -4.37
N GLU A 648 -15.96 0.34 -4.25
CA GLU A 648 -15.93 -1.12 -4.14
C GLU A 648 -15.96 -1.59 -2.67
N GLY A 649 -16.00 -0.66 -1.71
CA GLY A 649 -15.95 -0.94 -0.27
C GLY A 649 -14.55 -1.30 0.23
N VAL A 650 -13.51 -1.14 -0.58
CA VAL A 650 -12.13 -1.50 -0.21
C VAL A 650 -11.52 -0.38 0.65
N GLY A 651 -10.94 -0.76 1.80
CA GLY A 651 -10.30 0.17 2.72
C GLY A 651 -11.28 1.03 3.54
N MET A 652 -12.58 0.70 3.52
CA MET A 652 -13.59 1.29 4.40
C MET A 652 -13.74 0.47 5.68
N THR A 653 -14.19 1.08 6.77
CA THR A 653 -14.14 0.51 8.11
C THR A 653 -14.94 -0.78 8.22
N SER A 654 -16.18 -0.71 7.73
CA SER A 654 -17.10 -1.84 7.62
C SER A 654 -17.26 -2.33 6.18
N GLY A 655 -16.30 -2.00 5.31
CA GLY A 655 -16.38 -2.32 3.88
C GLY A 655 -16.31 -3.81 3.57
N MET A 656 -17.25 -4.29 2.76
CA MET A 656 -17.24 -5.67 2.26
C MET A 656 -17.85 -5.80 0.86
N PRO A 657 -17.57 -6.86 0.10
CA PRO A 657 -18.24 -7.07 -1.17
C PRO A 657 -19.75 -7.32 -1.02
N ALA A 658 -20.53 -7.10 -2.08
CA ALA A 658 -21.98 -7.30 -2.10
C ALA A 658 -22.35 -8.81 -2.10
N VAL A 659 -22.40 -9.39 -0.91
CA VAL A 659 -22.58 -10.82 -0.61
C VAL A 659 -23.47 -10.99 0.64
N PRO A 660 -23.99 -12.19 0.96
CA PRO A 660 -24.86 -12.36 2.12
C PRO A 660 -24.24 -11.81 3.42
N GLY A 661 -25.01 -11.02 4.17
CA GLY A 661 -24.57 -10.27 5.36
C GLY A 661 -24.10 -8.83 5.09
N ALA A 662 -23.91 -8.43 3.82
CA ALA A 662 -23.60 -7.05 3.48
C ALA A 662 -24.87 -6.18 3.46
N ILE A 663 -24.80 -5.01 4.09
CA ILE A 663 -25.81 -3.96 3.99
C ILE A 663 -25.66 -3.30 2.62
N ARG A 664 -26.76 -3.26 1.87
CA ARG A 664 -26.85 -2.59 0.56
C ARG A 664 -27.68 -1.31 0.57
N GLY A 665 -28.31 -0.99 1.70
CA GLY A 665 -29.13 0.20 1.90
C GLY A 665 -30.03 0.04 3.12
N PHE A 666 -31.14 0.78 3.15
CA PHE A 666 -32.18 0.68 4.17
C PHE A 666 -33.52 0.34 3.54
N THR A 667 -34.37 -0.35 4.30
CA THR A 667 -35.78 -0.55 3.96
C THR A 667 -36.55 0.77 4.12
N PRO A 668 -37.75 0.89 3.55
CA PRO A 668 -38.61 2.07 3.76
C PRO A 668 -38.93 2.37 5.23
N ASP A 669 -38.86 1.37 6.10
CA ASP A 669 -39.09 1.48 7.54
C ASP A 669 -37.83 1.96 8.31
N GLY A 670 -36.71 2.14 7.62
CA GLY A 670 -35.43 2.60 8.18
C GLY A 670 -34.51 1.47 8.68
N ASP A 671 -34.88 0.21 8.47
CA ASP A 671 -34.06 -0.94 8.89
C ASP A 671 -32.96 -1.25 7.86
N PRO A 672 -31.79 -1.76 8.26
CA PRO A 672 -30.76 -2.18 7.32
C PRO A 672 -31.25 -3.28 6.35
N ASP A 673 -31.14 -3.03 5.03
CA ASP A 673 -31.40 -4.04 4.01
C ASP A 673 -30.14 -4.88 3.79
N VAL A 674 -30.14 -6.07 4.39
CA VAL A 674 -29.02 -7.02 4.39
C VAL A 674 -29.21 -8.08 3.31
N ILE A 675 -28.22 -8.24 2.44
CA ILE A 675 -28.22 -9.29 1.43
C ILE A 675 -28.35 -10.66 2.11
N GLY A 676 -29.31 -11.47 1.67
CA GLY A 676 -29.52 -12.83 2.18
C GLY A 676 -30.22 -12.94 3.53
N GLY A 677 -30.69 -11.84 4.14
CA GLY A 677 -31.49 -11.87 5.38
C GLY A 677 -30.76 -12.39 6.61
N LEU A 678 -29.42 -12.27 6.62
CA LEU A 678 -28.56 -12.63 7.74
C LEU A 678 -28.32 -11.41 8.64
N ASP A 679 -27.66 -11.61 9.78
CA ASP A 679 -27.12 -10.51 10.57
C ASP A 679 -26.19 -9.64 9.73
N SER A 680 -26.28 -8.32 9.87
CA SER A 680 -25.42 -7.40 9.16
C SER A 680 -23.97 -7.52 9.64
N MET A 681 -23.04 -7.79 8.73
CA MET A 681 -21.62 -8.00 9.01
C MET A 681 -20.72 -6.89 8.45
N GLY A 682 -21.25 -6.05 7.57
CA GLY A 682 -20.53 -4.95 6.92
C GLY A 682 -21.41 -4.28 5.87
N ILE A 683 -20.84 -3.36 5.10
CA ILE A 683 -21.51 -2.49 4.14
C ILE A 683 -20.85 -2.71 2.78
N CYS A 684 -21.65 -3.00 1.75
CA CYS A 684 -21.12 -3.02 0.38
C CYS A 684 -21.02 -1.62 -0.20
N GLY A 685 -20.25 -1.43 -1.27
CA GLY A 685 -20.06 -0.09 -1.83
C GLY A 685 -21.36 0.68 -2.11
N SER A 686 -22.43 0.00 -2.53
CA SER A 686 -23.73 0.60 -2.83
C SER A 686 -24.48 0.92 -1.55
N GLY A 687 -24.24 0.12 -0.51
CA GLY A 687 -24.63 0.43 0.86
C GLY A 687 -23.94 1.68 1.39
N TYR A 688 -22.67 1.93 1.09
CA TYR A 688 -21.99 3.17 1.51
C TYR A 688 -22.65 4.41 0.89
N ILE A 689 -23.06 4.35 -0.38
CA ILE A 689 -23.84 5.43 -1.01
C ILE A 689 -25.15 5.68 -0.24
N ALA A 690 -25.91 4.63 0.05
CA ALA A 690 -27.18 4.73 0.76
C ALA A 690 -27.01 5.22 2.21
N VAL A 691 -26.01 4.70 2.93
CA VAL A 691 -25.67 5.12 4.30
C VAL A 691 -25.27 6.58 4.34
N ILE A 692 -24.39 7.03 3.46
CA ILE A 692 -23.97 8.43 3.45
C ILE A 692 -25.14 9.35 3.09
N ALA A 693 -26.02 8.94 2.17
CA ALA A 693 -27.23 9.67 1.83
C ALA A 693 -28.17 9.81 3.05
N ASP A 694 -28.39 8.73 3.79
CA ASP A 694 -29.23 8.71 4.99
C ASP A 694 -28.63 9.56 6.12
N LEU A 695 -27.32 9.46 6.37
CA LEU A 695 -26.62 10.28 7.37
C LEU A 695 -26.70 11.78 7.08
N LEU A 696 -26.66 12.15 5.79
CA LEU A 696 -26.82 13.53 5.36
C LEU A 696 -28.26 14.02 5.57
N GLU A 697 -29.25 13.19 5.23
CA GLU A 697 -30.68 13.52 5.34
C GLU A 697 -31.16 13.62 6.78
N THR A 698 -30.65 12.75 7.66
CA THR A 698 -30.97 12.74 9.10
C THR A 698 -30.20 13.80 9.89
N GLY A 699 -29.24 14.50 9.28
CA GLY A 699 -28.42 15.53 9.91
C GLY A 699 -27.27 15.01 10.77
N VAL A 700 -27.09 13.69 10.88
CA VAL A 700 -25.96 13.05 11.58
C VAL A 700 -24.63 13.40 10.92
N MET A 701 -24.65 13.73 9.63
CA MET A 701 -23.52 14.22 8.86
C MET A 701 -23.85 15.57 8.22
N SER A 702 -22.96 16.55 8.41
CA SER A 702 -23.08 17.84 7.71
C SER A 702 -22.73 17.74 6.21
N PRO A 703 -23.12 18.72 5.37
CA PRO A 703 -22.71 18.78 3.97
C PRO A 703 -21.18 18.81 3.74
N THR A 704 -20.39 19.18 4.76
CA THR A 704 -18.92 19.12 4.70
C THR A 704 -18.36 17.70 4.88
N GLY A 705 -19.22 16.71 5.14
CA GLY A 705 -18.86 15.34 5.50
C GLY A 705 -18.45 15.17 6.96
N LEU A 706 -18.63 16.20 7.80
CA LEU A 706 -18.30 16.10 9.22
C LEU A 706 -19.44 15.37 9.95
N LEU A 707 -19.12 14.23 10.57
CA LEU A 707 -20.04 13.48 11.43
C LEU A 707 -20.21 14.18 12.78
N GLU A 708 -21.42 14.12 13.35
CA GLU A 708 -21.67 14.53 14.73
C GLU A 708 -20.82 13.72 15.72
N LYS A 709 -20.54 14.34 16.87
CA LYS A 709 -19.81 13.65 17.95
C LYS A 709 -20.79 12.81 18.75
N ASP A 710 -20.38 11.59 19.08
CA ASP A 710 -21.07 10.78 20.07
C ASP A 710 -20.87 11.36 21.50
N LYS A 711 -21.52 10.73 22.48
CA LYS A 711 -21.42 11.06 23.91
C LYS A 711 -20.00 10.98 24.48
N HIS A 712 -19.06 10.32 23.80
CA HIS A 712 -17.65 10.16 24.18
C HIS A 712 -16.71 11.10 23.41
N GLY A 713 -17.26 11.92 22.50
CA GLY A 713 -16.50 12.87 21.69
C GLY A 713 -15.93 12.28 20.39
N ASN A 714 -16.22 11.03 20.08
CA ASN A 714 -15.78 10.32 18.87
C ASN A 714 -16.69 10.66 17.69
N ARG A 715 -16.13 10.68 16.47
CA ARG A 715 -16.88 10.93 15.23
C ARG A 715 -17.07 9.62 14.47
N HIS A 716 -18.06 8.85 14.90
CA HIS A 716 -18.48 7.64 14.22
C HIS A 716 -20.01 7.48 14.28
N TRP A 717 -20.55 6.67 13.38
CA TRP A 717 -21.92 6.24 13.40
C TRP A 717 -21.98 4.71 13.31
N SER A 718 -22.90 4.08 14.03
CA SER A 718 -22.97 2.62 14.13
C SER A 718 -24.40 2.13 13.96
N ILE A 719 -24.59 1.12 13.12
CA ILE A 719 -25.86 0.40 12.99
C ILE A 719 -26.00 -0.61 14.12
N ASN A 720 -24.89 -1.26 14.47
CA ASN A 720 -24.74 -2.17 15.60
C ASN A 720 -23.26 -2.32 15.95
N SER A 721 -22.94 -3.20 16.89
CA SER A 721 -21.57 -3.45 17.34
C SER A 721 -20.61 -3.93 16.24
N ASN A 722 -21.12 -4.42 15.11
CA ASN A 722 -20.33 -4.99 14.02
C ASN A 722 -20.20 -4.06 12.80
N VAL A 723 -21.02 -3.00 12.71
CA VAL A 723 -21.10 -2.14 11.54
C VAL A 723 -20.99 -0.68 11.95
N VAL A 724 -19.81 -0.12 11.70
CA VAL A 724 -19.40 1.25 12.02
C VAL A 724 -18.93 2.00 10.76
N VAL A 725 -19.37 3.25 10.62
CA VAL A 725 -18.85 4.22 9.67
C VAL A 725 -18.16 5.32 10.45
N ASP A 726 -16.87 5.52 10.23
CA ASP A 726 -16.08 6.54 10.91
C ASP A 726 -15.82 7.77 10.03
N GLN A 727 -15.20 8.80 10.61
CA GLN A 727 -14.86 10.00 9.85
C GLN A 727 -13.87 9.74 8.70
N GLY A 728 -13.01 8.71 8.82
CA GLY A 728 -12.06 8.32 7.78
C GLY A 728 -12.74 7.74 6.55
N ASP A 729 -13.76 6.91 6.73
CA ASP A 729 -14.61 6.39 5.66
C ASP A 729 -15.23 7.52 4.86
N ILE A 730 -15.82 8.51 5.54
CA ILE A 730 -16.44 9.67 4.88
C ILE A 730 -15.41 10.44 4.05
N ARG A 731 -14.20 10.68 4.58
CA ARG A 731 -13.16 11.41 3.85
C ARG A 731 -12.69 10.65 2.60
N LYS A 732 -12.48 9.33 2.70
CA LYS A 732 -12.10 8.51 1.55
C LYS A 732 -13.21 8.50 0.49
N PHE A 733 -14.46 8.40 0.92
CA PHE A 733 -15.61 8.44 0.01
C PHE A 733 -15.75 9.81 -0.67
N GLN A 734 -15.54 10.91 0.04
CA GLN A 734 -15.58 12.27 -0.51
C GLN A 734 -14.56 12.48 -1.63
N LEU A 735 -13.34 11.94 -1.50
CA LEU A 735 -12.32 11.99 -2.55
C LEU A 735 -12.81 11.30 -3.83
N ALA A 736 -13.34 10.08 -3.69
CA ALA A 736 -13.85 9.30 -4.82
C ALA A 736 -15.03 10.00 -5.51
N LYS A 737 -16.03 10.42 -4.73
CA LYS A 737 -17.22 11.12 -5.21
C LYS A 737 -16.88 12.48 -5.82
N GLY A 738 -15.99 13.25 -5.19
CA GLY A 738 -15.57 14.55 -5.66
C GLY A 738 -14.87 14.48 -7.01
N ALA A 739 -14.06 13.44 -7.24
CA ALA A 739 -13.38 13.20 -8.51
C ALA A 739 -14.38 12.98 -9.65
N VAL A 740 -15.34 12.06 -9.47
CA VAL A 740 -16.36 11.75 -10.48
C VAL A 740 -17.23 12.98 -10.76
N ALA A 741 -17.78 13.61 -9.72
CA ALA A 741 -18.68 14.75 -9.88
C ALA A 741 -17.97 15.96 -10.55
N ALA A 742 -16.71 16.24 -10.19
CA ALA A 742 -15.92 17.28 -10.85
C ALA A 742 -15.61 16.94 -12.32
N GLY A 743 -15.38 15.67 -12.65
CA GLY A 743 -15.25 15.20 -14.03
C GLY A 743 -16.51 15.45 -14.85
N VAL A 744 -17.69 15.12 -14.30
CA VAL A 744 -18.99 15.40 -14.94
C VAL A 744 -19.18 16.89 -15.19
N GLU A 745 -18.97 17.71 -14.15
CA GLU A 745 -19.14 19.17 -14.23
C GLU A 745 -18.17 19.79 -15.25
N THR A 746 -16.95 19.26 -15.34
CA THR A 746 -15.97 19.69 -16.34
C THR A 746 -16.45 19.40 -17.77
N LEU A 747 -17.03 18.22 -18.02
CA LEU A 747 -17.61 17.89 -19.32
C LEU A 747 -18.81 18.79 -19.65
N PHE A 748 -19.65 19.11 -18.66
CA PHE A 748 -20.78 20.03 -18.83
C PHE A 748 -20.32 21.43 -19.21
N LYS A 749 -19.35 21.99 -18.48
CA LYS A 749 -18.73 23.28 -18.80
C LYS A 749 -18.12 23.28 -20.20
N ARG A 750 -17.39 22.23 -20.57
CA ARG A 750 -16.77 22.10 -21.90
C ARG A 750 -17.80 22.04 -23.02
N ALA A 751 -18.92 21.36 -22.78
CA ALA A 751 -20.03 21.24 -23.71
C ALA A 751 -20.96 22.48 -23.72
N GLY A 752 -20.74 23.46 -22.85
CA GLY A 752 -21.64 24.61 -22.67
C GLY A 752 -23.05 24.17 -22.27
N MET A 753 -23.12 23.18 -21.37
CA MET A 753 -24.36 22.54 -20.93
C MET A 753 -24.58 22.78 -19.43
N LYS A 754 -25.84 22.82 -19.03
CA LYS A 754 -26.26 22.79 -17.62
C LYS A 754 -26.86 21.41 -17.31
N SER A 755 -26.75 20.98 -16.05
CA SER A 755 -27.25 19.68 -15.58
C SER A 755 -28.75 19.49 -15.85
N ASP A 756 -29.55 20.55 -15.72
CA ASP A 756 -31.01 20.56 -15.95
C ASP A 756 -31.43 20.13 -17.36
N SER A 757 -30.55 20.27 -18.34
CA SER A 757 -30.79 19.92 -19.73
C SER A 757 -30.49 18.45 -20.07
N LEU A 758 -30.03 17.66 -19.09
CA LEU A 758 -29.66 16.25 -19.26
C LEU A 758 -30.90 15.36 -19.46
N ASP A 759 -30.85 14.52 -20.49
CA ASP A 759 -31.96 13.64 -20.84
C ASP A 759 -31.90 12.32 -20.07
N GLU A 760 -30.69 11.80 -19.83
CA GLU A 760 -30.46 10.48 -19.22
C GLU A 760 -29.06 10.36 -18.60
N VAL A 761 -28.97 9.63 -17.48
CA VAL A 761 -27.71 9.15 -16.91
C VAL A 761 -27.69 7.63 -17.01
N ILE A 762 -26.64 7.07 -17.63
CA ILE A 762 -26.43 5.64 -17.79
C ILE A 762 -25.28 5.23 -16.86
N LEU A 763 -25.55 4.36 -15.90
CA LEU A 763 -24.55 3.84 -14.98
C LEU A 763 -24.11 2.44 -15.41
N THR A 764 -22.80 2.22 -15.48
CA THR A 764 -22.18 0.93 -15.80
C THR A 764 -21.05 0.62 -14.83
N GLY A 765 -20.43 -0.54 -15.01
CA GLY A 765 -19.36 -1.06 -14.19
C GLY A 765 -19.84 -2.22 -13.31
N SER A 766 -18.90 -2.94 -12.72
CA SER A 766 -19.21 -4.08 -11.83
C SER A 766 -19.99 -3.65 -10.57
N PHE A 767 -19.89 -2.37 -10.24
CA PHE A 767 -20.55 -1.68 -9.15
C PHE A 767 -21.82 -0.92 -9.60
N GLY A 768 -21.71 -0.18 -10.70
CA GLY A 768 -22.70 0.82 -11.11
C GLY A 768 -24.12 0.29 -11.25
N SER A 769 -24.32 -0.96 -11.69
CA SER A 769 -25.66 -1.55 -11.84
C SER A 769 -26.42 -1.86 -10.54
N ARG A 770 -25.77 -1.62 -9.39
CA ARG A 770 -26.33 -1.90 -8.05
C ARG A 770 -26.48 -0.64 -7.20
N VAL A 771 -26.20 0.52 -7.77
CA VAL A 771 -26.30 1.81 -7.10
C VAL A 771 -27.77 2.23 -7.01
N ASP A 772 -28.21 2.69 -5.85
CA ASP A 772 -29.50 3.35 -5.72
C ASP A 772 -29.41 4.78 -6.32
N PRO A 773 -30.15 5.10 -7.40
CA PRO A 773 -30.09 6.40 -8.04
C PRO A 773 -30.46 7.55 -7.09
N VAL A 774 -31.43 7.34 -6.20
CA VAL A 774 -31.90 8.37 -5.26
C VAL A 774 -30.74 8.80 -4.37
N SER A 775 -30.08 7.83 -3.73
CA SER A 775 -28.94 8.07 -2.86
C SER A 775 -27.76 8.67 -3.62
N ALA A 776 -27.47 8.20 -4.85
CA ALA A 776 -26.39 8.75 -5.67
C ALA A 776 -26.60 10.24 -6.04
N ILE A 777 -27.84 10.64 -6.33
CA ILE A 777 -28.21 12.04 -6.56
C ILE A 777 -28.09 12.85 -5.27
N LYS A 778 -28.63 12.34 -4.15
CA LYS A 778 -28.61 13.02 -2.84
C LYS A 778 -27.20 13.38 -2.38
N ILE A 779 -26.25 12.47 -2.53
CA ILE A 779 -24.84 12.72 -2.15
C ILE A 779 -24.08 13.51 -3.22
N GLY A 780 -24.70 13.83 -4.36
CA GLY A 780 -24.11 14.56 -5.48
C GLY A 780 -23.07 13.75 -6.26
N LEU A 781 -23.11 12.41 -6.22
CA LEU A 781 -22.24 11.56 -7.03
C LEU A 781 -22.58 11.69 -8.52
N ILE A 782 -23.87 11.79 -8.82
CA ILE A 782 -24.38 12.04 -10.16
C ILE A 782 -25.21 13.33 -10.17
N PRO A 783 -25.39 13.99 -11.33
CA PRO A 783 -26.17 15.22 -11.43
C PRO A 783 -27.59 15.06 -10.93
N ASP A 784 -28.17 16.15 -10.42
CA ASP A 784 -29.58 16.23 -10.08
C ASP A 784 -30.45 16.02 -11.34
N ILE A 785 -31.13 14.87 -11.39
CA ILE A 785 -31.97 14.43 -12.49
C ILE A 785 -33.11 13.56 -11.95
N SER A 786 -34.24 13.51 -12.65
CA SER A 786 -35.30 12.54 -12.31
C SER A 786 -34.75 11.12 -12.29
N VAL A 787 -35.02 10.37 -11.21
CA VAL A 787 -34.63 8.97 -11.04
C VAL A 787 -35.08 8.09 -12.21
N SER A 788 -36.24 8.40 -12.81
CA SER A 788 -36.76 7.70 -13.99
C SER A 788 -35.88 7.82 -15.25
N LYS A 789 -34.92 8.74 -15.24
CA LYS A 789 -33.94 8.99 -16.30
C LYS A 789 -32.56 8.41 -15.97
N VAL A 790 -32.43 7.66 -14.87
CA VAL A 790 -31.21 6.92 -14.53
C VAL A 790 -31.40 5.47 -14.96
N THR A 791 -30.57 5.01 -15.90
CA THR A 791 -30.61 3.65 -16.44
C THR A 791 -29.29 2.94 -16.18
N PHE A 792 -29.31 1.61 -16.28
CA PHE A 792 -28.15 0.77 -15.95
C PHE A 792 -27.78 -0.13 -17.11
N VAL A 793 -26.47 -0.27 -17.33
CA VAL A 793 -25.89 -1.26 -18.23
C VAL A 793 -25.01 -2.19 -17.41
N ASP A 794 -25.43 -3.44 -17.27
CA ASP A 794 -24.62 -4.47 -16.62
C ASP A 794 -23.34 -4.74 -17.42
N ASN A 795 -22.19 -4.50 -16.79
CA ASN A 795 -20.85 -4.66 -17.35
C ASN A 795 -20.74 -4.22 -18.83
N GLY A 796 -20.76 -2.91 -19.07
CA GLY A 796 -20.63 -2.32 -20.40
C GLY A 796 -19.43 -2.85 -21.19
N ALA A 797 -18.27 -3.02 -20.57
CA ALA A 797 -17.07 -3.55 -21.23
C ALA A 797 -17.28 -5.00 -21.73
N GLY A 798 -17.77 -5.88 -20.86
CA GLY A 798 -18.07 -7.28 -21.20
C GLY A 798 -19.17 -7.40 -22.26
N ARG A 799 -20.26 -6.64 -22.11
CA ARG A 799 -21.36 -6.62 -23.08
C ARG A 799 -20.90 -6.12 -24.44
N GLY A 800 -20.14 -5.03 -24.49
CA GLY A 800 -19.62 -4.49 -25.74
C GLY A 800 -18.64 -5.45 -26.42
N ALA A 801 -17.78 -6.14 -25.66
CA ALA A 801 -16.90 -7.17 -26.20
C ALA A 801 -17.70 -8.32 -26.85
N VAL A 802 -18.81 -8.76 -26.23
CA VAL A 802 -19.70 -9.78 -26.79
C VAL A 802 -20.43 -9.29 -28.04
N LEU A 803 -20.88 -8.02 -28.09
CA LEU A 803 -21.52 -7.45 -29.28
C LEU A 803 -20.58 -7.43 -30.49
N CYS A 804 -19.28 -7.26 -30.27
CA CYS A 804 -18.26 -7.30 -31.33
C CYS A 804 -17.99 -8.71 -31.90
N LEU A 805 -18.41 -9.78 -31.21
CA LEU A 805 -18.21 -11.15 -31.70
C LEU A 805 -19.10 -11.44 -32.91
N GLY A 806 -18.49 -11.98 -33.96
CA GLY A 806 -19.15 -12.34 -35.21
C GLY A 806 -19.72 -11.16 -35.99
N SER A 807 -19.50 -9.91 -35.55
CA SER A 807 -20.19 -8.73 -36.09
C SER A 807 -19.24 -7.66 -36.58
N GLN A 808 -19.05 -7.60 -37.90
CA GLN A 808 -18.31 -6.52 -38.54
C GLN A 808 -18.95 -5.14 -38.34
N VAL A 809 -20.27 -5.10 -38.12
CA VAL A 809 -21.01 -3.84 -37.86
C VAL A 809 -20.59 -3.25 -36.52
N TYR A 810 -20.57 -4.05 -35.44
CA TYR A 810 -20.15 -3.57 -34.12
C TYR A 810 -18.65 -3.25 -34.08
N GLN A 811 -17.82 -4.06 -34.74
CA GLN A 811 -16.38 -3.78 -34.84
C GLN A 811 -16.11 -2.45 -35.58
N ALA A 812 -16.83 -2.18 -36.69
CA ALA A 812 -16.72 -0.90 -37.38
C ALA A 812 -17.25 0.27 -36.54
N ARG A 813 -18.33 0.08 -35.77
CA ARG A 813 -18.83 1.09 -34.82
C ARG A 813 -17.79 1.40 -33.74
N ALA A 814 -17.10 0.40 -33.20
CA ALA A 814 -16.02 0.58 -32.22
C ALA A 814 -14.93 1.53 -32.75
N GLU A 815 -14.49 1.34 -34.00
CA GLU A 815 -13.52 2.22 -34.65
C GLU A 815 -14.05 3.64 -34.89
N GLN A 816 -15.34 3.78 -35.21
CA GLN A 816 -15.96 5.10 -35.36
C GLN A 816 -16.07 5.85 -34.03
N ILE A 817 -16.37 5.14 -32.94
CA ILE A 817 -16.40 5.70 -31.59
C ILE A 817 -15.01 6.22 -31.22
N GLN A 818 -13.95 5.44 -31.45
CA GLN A 818 -12.57 5.88 -31.22
C GLN A 818 -12.27 7.20 -31.93
N LYS A 819 -12.64 7.31 -33.21
CA LYS A 819 -12.35 8.48 -34.05
C LYS A 819 -13.16 9.72 -33.68
N ARG A 820 -14.38 9.54 -33.16
CA ARG A 820 -15.33 10.65 -32.91
C ARG A 820 -15.30 11.15 -31.47
N THR A 821 -14.78 10.36 -30.54
CA THR A 821 -14.74 10.73 -29.13
C THR A 821 -13.62 11.73 -28.87
N ARG A 822 -13.97 12.90 -28.33
CA ARG A 822 -13.00 13.91 -27.90
C ARG A 822 -12.67 13.72 -26.44
N VAL A 823 -11.38 13.68 -26.09
CA VAL A 823 -10.96 13.55 -24.70
C VAL A 823 -10.72 14.91 -24.06
N VAL A 824 -11.17 15.05 -22.81
CA VAL A 824 -10.88 16.20 -21.95
C VAL A 824 -9.91 15.74 -20.87
N ASN A 825 -8.67 16.21 -20.96
CA ASN A 825 -7.65 15.97 -19.95
C ASN A 825 -7.89 16.89 -18.74
N LEU A 826 -8.34 16.31 -17.62
CA LEU A 826 -8.65 17.07 -16.40
C LEU A 826 -7.41 17.73 -15.80
N GLY A 827 -6.25 17.08 -15.88
CA GLY A 827 -4.98 17.62 -15.37
C GLY A 827 -4.49 18.85 -16.12
N GLU A 828 -4.96 19.07 -17.35
CA GLU A 828 -4.66 20.26 -18.16
C GLU A 828 -5.83 21.26 -18.18
N THR A 829 -6.94 20.94 -17.50
CA THR A 829 -8.13 21.79 -17.51
C THR A 829 -8.06 22.81 -16.37
N ASN A 830 -7.90 24.08 -16.74
CA ASN A 830 -7.92 25.20 -15.78
C ASN A 830 -9.21 25.17 -14.94
N GLY A 831 -9.06 25.23 -13.60
CA GLY A 831 -10.17 25.23 -12.65
C GLY A 831 -10.71 23.83 -12.28
N PHE A 832 -10.11 22.73 -12.76
CA PHE A 832 -10.49 21.39 -12.33
C PHE A 832 -10.25 21.15 -10.83
N GLU A 833 -9.11 21.60 -10.28
CA GLU A 833 -8.82 21.45 -8.85
C GLU A 833 -9.85 22.17 -7.96
N GLU A 834 -10.27 23.36 -8.36
CA GLU A 834 -11.33 24.11 -7.68
C GLU A 834 -12.67 23.34 -7.75
N LEU A 835 -13.03 22.82 -8.93
CA LEU A 835 -14.21 21.98 -9.09
C LEU A 835 -14.14 20.71 -8.24
N PHE A 836 -12.98 20.07 -8.16
CA PHE A 836 -12.76 18.89 -7.33
C PHE A 836 -13.00 19.20 -5.85
N VAL A 837 -12.39 20.27 -5.33
CA VAL A 837 -12.56 20.70 -3.94
C VAL A 837 -14.03 21.04 -3.65
N LEU A 838 -14.70 21.78 -4.53
CA LEU A 838 -16.12 22.10 -4.38
C LEU A 838 -16.98 20.84 -4.38
N ASN A 839 -16.69 19.88 -5.26
CA ASN A 839 -17.47 18.65 -5.37
C ASN A 839 -17.13 17.60 -4.29
N MET A 840 -16.12 17.81 -3.44
CA MET A 840 -15.95 16.99 -2.23
C MET A 840 -17.06 17.24 -1.20
N HIS A 841 -17.67 18.43 -1.20
CA HIS A 841 -18.84 18.69 -0.37
C HIS A 841 -20.05 17.89 -0.87
N PHE A 842 -20.89 17.45 0.05
CA PHE A 842 -22.19 16.88 -0.26
C PHE A 842 -23.20 18.01 -0.53
N PRO A 843 -24.20 17.81 -1.41
CA PRO A 843 -25.28 18.77 -1.60
C PRO A 843 -25.99 19.10 -0.27
N GLY A 844 -26.34 20.37 -0.06
CA GLY A 844 -27.01 20.83 1.16
C GLY A 844 -27.51 22.27 1.04
N SER A 845 -28.52 22.63 1.83
CA SER A 845 -29.34 23.85 1.68
C SER A 845 -28.61 25.19 1.87
N GLU A 846 -27.32 25.22 2.17
CA GLU A 846 -26.56 26.46 2.44
C GLU A 846 -25.50 26.83 1.39
N LEU A 847 -25.42 26.12 0.25
CA LEU A 847 -24.41 26.39 -0.80
C LEU A 847 -24.99 26.79 -2.17
N ASN A 848 -26.24 27.29 -2.21
CA ASN A 848 -26.83 27.91 -3.40
C ASN A 848 -26.55 29.41 -3.50
#